data_AF-A0A7J5F4L8-F1
#
_entry.id   AF-A0A7J5F4L8-F1
#
_cell.length_a   1.000
_cell.length_b   1.000
_cell.length_c   1.000
_cell.angle_alpha   90.00
_cell.angle_beta   90.00
_cell.angle_gamma   90.00
#
_symmetry.space_group_name_H-M   'P 1'
#
loop_
_entity.id
_entity.type
_entity.pdbx_description
1 polymer ?
#
loop_
_entity_poly.entity_id
_entity_poly.type
_entity_poly.pdbx_seq_one_letter_code
_entity_poly.pdbx_strand_id
1 'polypeptide(L)'
;MTRHHRIPMTVLFLLALASVLPAQRFAVATGDWNGPIWAAASDGAAGSAAVPTMTDSITVNAGVIVTVRQTDAQCHSVAFGDAAAKLALDTGSVLTVYGNFTLATTAHNAIASWAPQARLVLAGGGVQLMKGWSTSGFSTSFNYLRVDKTAGKVVTDGTNMRFGIGDTLEIVRGTFELASTDDIESRSSSGSATSFVLLVQPEGSFTMTGSTSHIRRASNTSLEAKRVGRAVVYGSATLRSTSTNGLNFAGIDVNDGGELVAASFSNSAVGNLNAGAVTVKSGGELRIISTAPFWDTTSASVTLQAGGVYRINGDPGNAFPRTFVNGGTVRYGATGDQTVKDMPYHRLEISFAGTKTWTVDTNRVIAESLEVNNSAVLRFAASSPKTVTLNGTLRLTSGSVNNHDSNQVTLALSDTADISRATGTLAAAPQFGASVNLRYTSSVQTVTPGPELPSSASVLGTLALNAPMGLSLSAPVTVNKELNLTEGLLYLNDHRLTLGPAAAVTGTPADSAMVVPSGTGTMRKTFASASSFTFPLGDTLAGRRYTPAALTFTSGTFAPAQVDLSVTPQKHPGNTSTGSYLARYWTVAATGLSAFSAAVSFDYDTSDIAGTESALVLGQWTGSGWASAQGAADTNLHRLSGTVTSFSDFTGGELKGVTGVTTPPSVPTVFALRQNYPNPFNPSTVIAYDLPAASTVSLAVYDILGKEVAVLVNGEQPAGRYSVSLSSARYGMASGLYFYRIAAAGGGRRFVQVNKMMLVK
;
A
#
# COMPACT_ATOMS: atom_id res chain seq x y z
N MET A 1 -63.21 70.65 11.95
CA MET A 1 -62.21 71.66 12.37
C MET A 1 -60.94 70.87 12.65
N THR A 2 -59.78 71.02 12.02
CA THR A 2 -59.12 72.09 11.26
C THR A 2 -58.03 71.44 10.39
N ARG A 3 -57.76 72.03 9.21
CA ARG A 3 -56.69 71.64 8.26
C ARG A 3 -55.29 72.02 8.77
N HIS A 4 -54.24 71.31 8.36
CA HIS A 4 -53.11 71.87 7.60
C HIS A 4 -52.17 70.80 7.00
N HIS A 5 -51.64 71.12 5.82
CA HIS A 5 -50.81 70.33 4.89
C HIS A 5 -49.43 69.87 5.42
N ARG A 6 -48.91 68.76 4.87
CA ARG A 6 -47.66 68.70 4.06
C ARG A 6 -47.46 67.33 3.37
N ILE A 7 -46.74 67.40 2.24
CA ILE A 7 -46.55 66.50 1.08
C ILE A 7 -45.72 65.23 1.42
N PRO A 8 -45.87 64.07 0.71
CA PRO A 8 -45.09 62.86 0.97
C PRO A 8 -43.74 62.90 0.24
N MET A 9 -42.66 62.49 0.91
CA MET A 9 -41.33 62.34 0.31
C MET A 9 -40.99 60.85 0.24
N THR A 10 -41.17 60.28 -0.94
CA THR A 10 -40.75 58.93 -1.32
C THR A 10 -39.25 58.95 -1.56
N VAL A 11 -38.46 58.25 -0.74
CA VAL A 11 -37.05 57.98 -1.03
C VAL A 11 -36.97 56.63 -1.75
N LEU A 12 -36.92 56.68 -3.07
CA LEU A 12 -36.64 55.55 -3.95
C LEU A 12 -35.13 55.49 -4.19
N PHE A 13 -34.44 54.52 -3.59
CA PHE A 13 -33.05 54.21 -3.90
C PHE A 13 -32.99 53.54 -5.27
N LEU A 14 -32.63 54.29 -6.32
CA LEU A 14 -32.24 53.72 -7.61
C LEU A 14 -30.75 53.37 -7.56
N LEU A 15 -30.43 52.08 -7.38
CA LEU A 15 -29.10 51.57 -7.66
C LEU A 15 -28.98 51.41 -9.19
N ALA A 16 -28.38 52.38 -9.87
CA ALA A 16 -27.95 52.21 -11.24
C ALA A 16 -26.68 51.35 -11.25
N LEU A 17 -26.80 50.04 -11.51
CA LEU A 17 -25.68 49.28 -12.03
C LEU A 17 -25.43 49.75 -13.46
N ALA A 18 -24.45 50.65 -13.64
CA ALA A 18 -23.86 50.89 -14.94
C ALA A 18 -23.06 49.63 -15.32
N SER A 19 -23.65 48.74 -16.12
CA SER A 19 -22.86 47.79 -16.89
C SER A 19 -22.04 48.61 -17.89
N VAL A 20 -20.72 48.67 -17.68
CA VAL A 20 -19.81 49.17 -18.71
C VAL A 20 -19.85 48.15 -19.84
N LEU A 21 -20.66 48.42 -20.87
CA LEU A 21 -20.65 47.64 -22.09
C LEU A 21 -19.28 47.83 -22.76
N PRO A 22 -18.66 46.76 -23.30
CA PRO A 22 -17.40 46.87 -24.01
C PRO A 22 -17.51 47.87 -25.16
N ALA A 23 -16.50 48.72 -25.35
CA ALA A 23 -16.46 49.65 -26.47
C ALA A 23 -16.37 48.86 -27.78
N GLN A 24 -17.26 49.14 -28.73
CA GLN A 24 -17.19 48.55 -30.07
C GLN A 24 -16.20 49.34 -30.93
N ARG A 25 -15.33 48.64 -31.64
CA ARG A 25 -14.34 49.20 -32.57
C ARG A 25 -14.55 48.62 -33.96
N PHE A 26 -14.47 49.47 -34.98
CA PHE A 26 -14.72 49.10 -36.36
C PHE A 26 -13.43 49.23 -37.18
N ALA A 27 -13.10 48.21 -37.97
CA ALA A 27 -11.94 48.26 -38.87
C ALA A 27 -12.34 48.90 -40.21
N VAL A 28 -11.71 50.03 -40.59
CA VAL A 28 -12.16 50.85 -41.74
C VAL A 28 -11.33 50.64 -43.01
N ALA A 29 -10.11 50.11 -42.92
CA ALA A 29 -9.36 49.66 -44.09
C ALA A 29 -8.34 48.59 -43.68
N THR A 30 -7.86 47.81 -44.66
CA THR A 30 -6.76 46.87 -44.51
C THR A 30 -5.64 47.45 -43.67
N GLY A 31 -5.38 46.89 -42.49
CA GLY A 31 -4.55 47.54 -41.49
C GLY A 31 -3.87 46.57 -40.56
N ASP A 32 -2.72 47.00 -40.07
CA ASP A 32 -2.05 46.42 -38.93
C ASP A 32 -2.96 46.49 -37.70
N TRP A 33 -3.08 45.39 -36.95
CA TRP A 33 -3.47 45.41 -35.55
C TRP A 33 -2.35 46.09 -34.74
N ASN A 34 -2.16 47.39 -35.02
CA ASN A 34 -1.22 48.39 -34.50
C ASN A 34 -1.12 49.66 -35.37
N GLY A 35 -1.73 49.68 -36.56
CA GLY A 35 -1.80 50.86 -37.41
C GLY A 35 -2.89 51.85 -36.97
N PRO A 36 -2.84 53.12 -37.42
CA PRO A 36 -3.77 54.17 -37.01
C PRO A 36 -5.22 53.99 -37.50
N ILE A 37 -5.54 52.89 -38.19
CA ILE A 37 -6.79 52.68 -38.92
C ILE A 37 -7.79 51.89 -38.06
N TRP A 38 -8.28 52.50 -36.99
CA TRP A 38 -9.43 51.99 -36.23
C TRP A 38 -10.42 53.14 -36.05
N ALA A 39 -11.70 52.91 -36.32
CA ALA A 39 -12.76 53.87 -36.00
C ALA A 39 -13.51 53.43 -34.74
N ALA A 40 -13.80 54.39 -33.87
CA ALA A 40 -14.61 54.19 -32.67
C ALA A 40 -16.12 54.19 -32.98
N ALA A 41 -16.52 54.56 -34.20
CA ALA A 41 -17.92 54.67 -34.62
C ALA A 41 -18.19 53.89 -35.91
N SER A 42 -19.44 53.46 -36.09
CA SER A 42 -19.91 52.67 -37.24
C SER A 42 -19.87 53.43 -38.58
N ASP A 43 -19.69 54.75 -38.54
CA ASP A 43 -19.65 55.64 -39.71
C ASP A 43 -18.26 55.76 -40.35
N GLY A 44 -17.24 55.10 -39.80
CA GLY A 44 -15.92 54.99 -40.43
C GLY A 44 -15.02 56.23 -40.30
N ALA A 45 -15.31 57.16 -39.38
CA ALA A 45 -14.41 58.29 -39.13
C ALA A 45 -13.04 57.80 -38.58
N ALA A 46 -12.01 57.78 -39.45
CA ALA A 46 -10.67 57.34 -39.12
C ALA A 46 -9.91 58.38 -38.28
N GLY A 47 -9.25 57.95 -37.20
CA GLY A 47 -8.39 58.83 -36.41
C GLY A 47 -7.72 58.09 -35.24
N SER A 48 -6.39 57.92 -35.33
CA SER A 48 -5.40 57.57 -34.27
C SER A 48 -5.89 56.76 -33.05
N ALA A 49 -6.78 55.79 -33.24
CA ALA A 49 -7.36 55.08 -32.10
C ALA A 49 -6.33 54.12 -31.48
N ALA A 50 -6.35 54.04 -30.15
CA ALA A 50 -5.47 53.16 -29.38
C ALA A 50 -5.66 51.69 -29.78
N VAL A 51 -4.61 50.88 -29.63
CA VAL A 51 -4.65 49.43 -29.89
C VAL A 51 -5.81 48.78 -29.11
N PRO A 52 -6.63 47.90 -29.74
CA PRO A 52 -7.67 47.17 -29.02
C PRO A 52 -7.12 46.40 -27.81
N THR A 53 -7.90 46.39 -26.74
CA THR A 53 -7.59 45.71 -25.48
C THR A 53 -8.58 44.57 -25.21
N MET A 54 -8.33 43.76 -24.17
CA MET A 54 -9.21 42.63 -23.80
C MET A 54 -10.69 42.99 -23.52
N THR A 55 -11.02 44.27 -23.34
CA THR A 55 -12.39 44.76 -23.13
C THR A 55 -13.02 45.35 -24.40
N ASP A 56 -12.28 45.48 -25.50
CA ASP A 56 -12.79 46.06 -26.74
C ASP A 56 -13.37 44.99 -27.67
N SER A 57 -14.60 45.16 -28.12
CA SER A 57 -15.20 44.29 -29.15
C SER A 57 -14.87 44.83 -30.53
N ILE A 58 -14.43 43.97 -31.44
CA ILE A 58 -14.03 44.36 -32.79
C ILE A 58 -15.07 43.88 -33.80
N THR A 59 -15.43 44.76 -34.73
CA THR A 59 -16.19 44.44 -35.94
C THR A 59 -15.30 44.71 -37.15
N VAL A 60 -15.02 43.67 -37.93
CA VAL A 60 -14.36 43.77 -39.23
C VAL A 60 -15.43 44.16 -40.25
N ASN A 61 -15.32 45.35 -40.84
CA ASN A 61 -16.29 45.83 -41.81
C ASN A 61 -16.37 44.92 -43.05
N ALA A 62 -17.51 44.99 -43.73
CA ALA A 62 -17.76 44.23 -44.96
C ALA A 62 -16.61 44.39 -45.97
N GLY A 63 -16.10 43.28 -46.52
CA GLY A 63 -15.01 43.26 -47.49
C GLY A 63 -13.60 43.60 -46.97
N VAL A 64 -13.43 43.87 -45.67
CA VAL A 64 -12.13 44.29 -45.10
C VAL A 64 -11.30 43.11 -44.61
N ILE A 65 -9.99 43.12 -44.89
CA ILE A 65 -9.02 42.17 -44.33
C ILE A 65 -8.14 42.88 -43.29
N VAL A 66 -8.18 42.47 -42.03
CA VAL A 66 -7.33 43.01 -40.95
C VAL A 66 -6.11 42.12 -40.75
N THR A 67 -4.90 42.67 -40.78
CA THR A 67 -3.66 41.90 -40.56
C THR A 67 -3.14 42.10 -39.14
N VAL A 68 -2.97 41.01 -38.40
CA VAL A 68 -2.35 40.99 -37.06
C VAL A 68 -0.84 40.81 -37.23
N ARG A 69 -0.06 41.79 -36.78
CA ARG A 69 1.42 41.73 -36.81
C ARG A 69 2.07 41.74 -35.42
N GLN A 70 1.27 41.82 -34.36
CA GLN A 70 1.74 41.86 -32.97
C GLN A 70 1.92 40.49 -32.37
N THR A 71 2.85 40.39 -31.43
CA THR A 71 3.05 39.23 -30.56
C THR A 71 2.11 39.20 -29.34
N ASP A 72 1.25 40.21 -29.19
CA ASP A 72 0.42 40.43 -28.01
C ASP A 72 -0.93 41.14 -28.29
N ALA A 73 -1.47 41.03 -29.51
CA ALA A 73 -2.77 41.63 -29.85
C ALA A 73 -3.90 41.03 -29.01
N GLN A 74 -4.86 41.86 -28.57
CA GLN A 74 -5.97 41.41 -27.71
C GLN A 74 -7.31 42.06 -28.09
N CYS A 75 -8.41 41.33 -27.94
CA CYS A 75 -9.76 41.89 -27.97
C CYS A 75 -10.74 41.09 -27.10
N HIS A 76 -11.87 41.71 -26.76
CA HIS A 76 -13.00 40.98 -26.19
C HIS A 76 -13.59 40.02 -27.21
N SER A 77 -14.18 40.49 -28.31
CA SER A 77 -14.84 39.64 -29.32
C SER A 77 -14.51 40.09 -30.73
N VAL A 78 -14.74 39.24 -31.74
CA VAL A 78 -14.59 39.59 -33.16
C VAL A 78 -15.87 39.28 -33.91
N ALA A 79 -16.44 40.27 -34.58
CA ALA A 79 -17.57 40.14 -35.49
C ALA A 79 -17.15 40.48 -36.93
N PHE A 80 -17.81 39.89 -37.91
CA PHE A 80 -17.53 40.12 -39.33
C PHE A 80 -18.77 40.66 -40.03
N GLY A 81 -18.63 41.78 -40.74
CA GLY A 81 -19.74 42.47 -41.39
C GLY A 81 -20.32 41.72 -42.60
N ASP A 82 -19.52 40.92 -43.29
CA ASP A 82 -19.94 40.04 -44.38
C ASP A 82 -19.00 38.82 -44.51
N ALA A 83 -19.21 37.99 -45.54
CA ALA A 83 -18.37 36.81 -45.80
C ALA A 83 -17.02 37.11 -46.47
N ALA A 84 -16.76 38.36 -46.87
CA ALA A 84 -15.50 38.82 -47.45
C ALA A 84 -14.58 39.45 -46.40
N ALA A 85 -15.12 39.83 -45.24
CA ALA A 85 -14.40 40.36 -44.08
C ALA A 85 -13.53 39.27 -43.40
N LYS A 86 -12.23 39.50 -43.24
CA LYS A 86 -11.29 38.46 -42.75
C LYS A 86 -10.20 39.01 -41.81
N LEU A 87 -9.54 38.10 -41.11
CA LEU A 87 -8.27 38.33 -40.42
C LEU A 87 -7.11 37.71 -41.20
N ALA A 88 -5.93 38.31 -41.17
CA ALA A 88 -4.67 37.73 -41.62
C ALA A 88 -3.70 37.73 -40.42
N LEU A 89 -2.91 36.68 -40.22
CA LEU A 89 -1.94 36.61 -39.11
C LEU A 89 -0.53 36.52 -39.69
N ASP A 90 0.32 37.49 -39.37
CA ASP A 90 1.71 37.59 -39.83
C ASP A 90 2.67 36.80 -38.93
N THR A 91 3.93 36.70 -39.35
CA THR A 91 4.91 35.79 -38.74
C THR A 91 5.10 36.09 -37.26
N GLY A 92 4.92 35.09 -36.41
CA GLY A 92 5.06 35.21 -34.95
C GLY A 92 3.94 36.01 -34.25
N SER A 93 2.91 36.43 -34.98
CA SER A 93 1.80 37.19 -34.38
C SER A 93 0.95 36.34 -33.41
N VAL A 94 0.43 36.96 -32.36
CA VAL A 94 -0.47 36.35 -31.39
C VAL A 94 -1.69 37.25 -31.23
N LEU A 95 -2.86 36.68 -31.48
CA LEU A 95 -4.14 37.31 -31.19
C LEU A 95 -4.80 36.59 -30.01
N THR A 96 -5.09 37.29 -28.92
CA THR A 96 -5.87 36.79 -27.78
C THR A 96 -7.30 37.31 -27.81
N VAL A 97 -8.28 36.41 -27.81
CA VAL A 97 -9.72 36.73 -27.81
C VAL A 97 -10.37 36.19 -26.54
N TYR A 98 -11.08 37.05 -25.80
CA TYR A 98 -11.67 36.72 -24.48
C TYR A 98 -13.15 36.32 -24.53
N GLY A 99 -13.83 36.61 -25.64
CA GLY A 99 -15.25 36.39 -25.93
C GLY A 99 -15.42 35.62 -27.24
N ASN A 100 -16.60 35.74 -27.87
CA ASN A 100 -16.96 34.89 -29.02
C ASN A 100 -16.60 35.51 -30.37
N PHE A 101 -16.57 34.66 -31.39
CA PHE A 101 -16.61 35.09 -32.78
C PHE A 101 -18.07 35.17 -33.27
N THR A 102 -18.40 36.20 -34.03
CA THR A 102 -19.68 36.33 -34.74
C THR A 102 -19.42 36.32 -36.24
N LEU A 103 -19.62 35.15 -36.86
CA LEU A 103 -19.45 34.98 -38.30
C LEU A 103 -20.65 35.57 -39.05
N ALA A 104 -20.40 36.15 -40.23
CA ALA A 104 -21.45 36.70 -41.08
C ALA A 104 -22.38 35.61 -41.65
N THR A 105 -21.84 34.42 -41.92
CA THR A 105 -22.60 33.26 -42.38
C THR A 105 -21.97 31.99 -41.84
N THR A 106 -22.67 30.86 -41.97
CA THR A 106 -22.14 29.56 -41.56
C THR A 106 -20.99 29.08 -42.46
N ALA A 107 -20.87 29.53 -43.71
CA ALA A 107 -19.79 29.13 -44.62
C ALA A 107 -18.61 30.14 -44.62
N HIS A 108 -18.55 31.02 -43.63
CA HIS A 108 -17.65 32.14 -43.65
C HIS A 108 -16.19 31.74 -43.31
N ASN A 109 -15.27 31.89 -44.27
CA ASN A 109 -13.84 31.75 -44.02
C ASN A 109 -13.21 33.02 -43.42
N ALA A 110 -13.27 33.12 -42.08
CA ALA A 110 -12.82 34.27 -41.32
C ALA A 110 -11.31 34.55 -41.37
N ILE A 111 -10.48 33.60 -41.83
CA ILE A 111 -9.02 33.80 -41.89
C ILE A 111 -8.52 33.78 -43.35
N ALA A 112 -7.88 34.88 -43.77
CA ALA A 112 -7.29 35.07 -45.08
C ALA A 112 -5.91 34.40 -45.23
N SER A 113 -5.04 34.49 -44.20
CA SER A 113 -3.69 33.90 -44.23
C SER A 113 -3.15 33.65 -42.81
N TRP A 114 -2.24 32.67 -42.70
CA TRP A 114 -1.47 32.35 -41.48
C TRP A 114 0.00 32.19 -41.84
N ALA A 115 0.84 33.10 -41.36
CA ALA A 115 2.28 32.96 -41.47
C ALA A 115 2.84 31.99 -40.41
N PRO A 116 4.09 31.52 -40.55
CA PRO A 116 4.72 30.65 -39.54
C PRO A 116 4.69 31.26 -38.15
N GLN A 117 4.56 30.42 -37.12
CA GLN A 117 4.54 30.79 -35.70
C GLN A 117 3.38 31.68 -35.25
N ALA A 118 2.46 32.08 -36.13
CA ALA A 118 1.25 32.80 -35.77
C ALA A 118 0.31 31.96 -34.91
N ARG A 119 -0.36 32.58 -33.92
CA ARG A 119 -1.24 31.90 -32.94
C ARG A 119 -2.53 32.68 -32.70
N LEU A 120 -3.64 31.96 -32.60
CA LEU A 120 -4.87 32.46 -31.99
C LEU A 120 -4.98 31.88 -30.57
N VAL A 121 -5.21 32.72 -29.57
CA VAL A 121 -5.39 32.35 -28.16
C VAL A 121 -6.82 32.65 -27.74
N LEU A 122 -7.52 31.65 -27.22
CA LEU A 122 -8.86 31.77 -26.63
C LEU A 122 -8.71 31.80 -25.11
N ALA A 123 -9.00 32.96 -24.50
CA ALA A 123 -8.69 33.24 -23.09
C ALA A 123 -9.92 33.65 -22.26
N GLY A 124 -9.69 33.95 -20.97
CA GLY A 124 -10.71 34.40 -20.02
C GLY A 124 -11.44 33.26 -19.31
N GLY A 125 -12.26 33.61 -18.31
CA GLY A 125 -12.84 32.65 -17.36
C GLY A 125 -14.16 32.00 -17.74
N GLY A 126 -14.87 32.50 -18.77
CA GLY A 126 -16.20 32.02 -19.16
C GLY A 126 -16.21 30.93 -20.24
N VAL A 127 -17.42 30.51 -20.64
CA VAL A 127 -17.63 29.64 -21.82
C VAL A 127 -17.46 30.48 -23.09
N GLN A 128 -16.58 30.06 -23.99
CA GLN A 128 -16.48 30.59 -25.35
C GLN A 128 -17.08 29.60 -26.34
N LEU A 129 -18.08 30.04 -27.10
CA LEU A 129 -18.78 29.23 -28.08
C LEU A 129 -18.16 29.44 -29.47
N MET A 130 -17.68 28.36 -30.09
CA MET A 130 -17.29 28.34 -31.49
C MET A 130 -18.46 27.86 -32.33
N LYS A 131 -19.19 28.82 -32.92
CA LYS A 131 -20.43 28.60 -33.67
C LYS A 131 -20.32 29.08 -35.11
N GLY A 132 -20.92 28.33 -36.02
CA GLY A 132 -21.13 28.74 -37.40
C GLY A 132 -19.93 28.52 -38.33
N TRP A 133 -18.99 27.65 -37.99
CA TRP A 133 -17.85 27.32 -38.85
C TRP A 133 -18.22 26.06 -39.68
N SER A 134 -18.90 26.20 -40.84
CA SER A 134 -19.52 25.10 -41.62
C SER A 134 -18.64 24.52 -42.75
N THR A 135 -19.15 23.49 -43.45
CA THR A 135 -18.39 22.32 -43.93
C THR A 135 -18.57 21.94 -45.41
N SER A 136 -19.29 22.73 -46.21
CA SER A 136 -19.37 22.53 -47.67
C SER A 136 -18.39 23.44 -48.41
N GLY A 137 -17.11 23.05 -48.42
CA GLY A 137 -16.05 23.73 -49.17
C GLY A 137 -15.10 24.55 -48.30
N PHE A 138 -13.97 23.94 -47.92
CA PHE A 138 -12.73 24.56 -47.41
C PHE A 138 -12.86 25.72 -46.40
N SER A 139 -13.92 25.73 -45.60
CA SER A 139 -14.23 26.81 -44.67
C SER A 139 -13.46 26.59 -43.36
N THR A 140 -12.52 27.51 -43.11
CA THR A 140 -11.85 27.82 -41.84
C THR A 140 -10.95 26.74 -41.22
N SER A 141 -9.64 26.92 -41.39
CA SER A 141 -8.67 26.20 -40.57
C SER A 141 -7.82 27.16 -39.76
N PHE A 142 -7.76 26.92 -38.46
CA PHE A 142 -6.80 27.57 -37.57
C PHE A 142 -5.47 26.86 -37.75
N ASN A 143 -4.36 27.59 -37.94
CA ASN A 143 -3.07 26.90 -38.00
C ASN A 143 -2.62 26.48 -36.60
N TYR A 144 -2.50 27.45 -35.69
CA TYR A 144 -2.19 27.24 -34.28
C TYR A 144 -3.29 27.86 -33.41
N LEU A 145 -4.06 27.02 -32.73
CA LEU A 145 -5.06 27.45 -31.76
C LEU A 145 -4.59 27.08 -30.36
N ARG A 146 -4.58 28.07 -29.46
CA ARG A 146 -4.27 27.90 -28.04
C ARG A 146 -5.52 28.20 -27.21
N VAL A 147 -5.84 27.30 -26.29
CA VAL A 147 -6.88 27.47 -25.28
C VAL A 147 -6.20 27.74 -23.95
N ASP A 148 -6.45 28.93 -23.39
CA ASP A 148 -5.83 29.39 -22.15
C ASP A 148 -6.90 29.99 -21.23
N LYS A 149 -7.84 29.13 -20.82
CA LYS A 149 -9.03 29.52 -20.06
C LYS A 149 -8.72 29.36 -18.57
N THR A 150 -8.80 30.46 -17.81
CA THR A 150 -8.44 30.45 -16.38
C THR A 150 -9.36 29.58 -15.52
N ALA A 151 -10.64 29.44 -15.89
CA ALA A 151 -11.61 28.56 -15.21
C ALA A 151 -12.75 28.09 -16.14
N GLY A 152 -12.59 28.31 -17.46
CA GLY A 152 -13.67 28.17 -18.44
C GLY A 152 -13.42 27.09 -19.48
N LYS A 153 -14.28 27.07 -20.49
CA LYS A 153 -14.16 26.15 -21.62
C LYS A 153 -14.37 26.84 -22.96
N VAL A 154 -13.75 26.30 -24.00
CA VAL A 154 -14.11 26.53 -25.40
C VAL A 154 -14.98 25.35 -25.80
N VAL A 155 -16.14 25.61 -26.38
CA VAL A 155 -17.09 24.57 -26.79
C VAL A 155 -17.54 24.81 -28.22
N THR A 156 -17.62 23.74 -29.00
CA THR A 156 -18.24 23.78 -30.33
C THR A 156 -19.76 23.64 -30.21
N ASP A 157 -20.53 24.09 -31.20
CA ASP A 157 -21.98 24.27 -31.02
C ASP A 157 -22.84 23.04 -31.35
N GLY A 158 -22.26 21.95 -31.83
CA GLY A 158 -22.98 20.72 -32.16
C GLY A 158 -23.87 20.84 -33.39
N THR A 159 -23.48 21.69 -34.34
CA THR A 159 -24.22 21.89 -35.61
C THR A 159 -23.55 21.23 -36.82
N ASN A 160 -22.80 20.14 -36.59
CA ASN A 160 -22.06 19.40 -37.64
C ASN A 160 -20.94 20.24 -38.28
N MET A 161 -20.25 20.99 -37.42
CA MET A 161 -19.06 21.75 -37.74
C MET A 161 -17.86 20.82 -38.02
N ARG A 162 -17.02 21.18 -39.00
CA ARG A 162 -15.71 20.55 -39.23
C ARG A 162 -14.66 21.59 -38.92
N PHE A 163 -14.08 21.44 -37.76
CA PHE A 163 -13.09 22.34 -37.20
C PHE A 163 -11.71 22.04 -37.77
N GLY A 164 -11.26 22.86 -38.72
CA GLY A 164 -9.95 22.68 -39.35
C GLY A 164 -8.80 23.11 -38.44
N ILE A 165 -7.84 22.21 -38.19
CA ILE A 165 -6.57 22.54 -37.52
C ILE A 165 -5.40 22.19 -38.44
N GLY A 166 -4.53 23.17 -38.67
CA GLY A 166 -3.37 23.06 -39.56
C GLY A 166 -2.17 22.40 -38.90
N ASP A 167 -1.77 22.96 -37.76
CA ASP A 167 -0.51 22.63 -37.09
C ASP A 167 -0.75 22.20 -35.64
N THR A 168 -1.36 23.02 -34.78
CA THR A 168 -1.51 22.67 -33.35
C THR A 168 -2.83 23.14 -32.75
N LEU A 169 -3.44 22.27 -31.96
CA LEU A 169 -4.45 22.62 -30.95
C LEU A 169 -3.80 22.41 -29.58
N GLU A 170 -3.40 23.51 -28.93
CA GLU A 170 -2.80 23.50 -27.59
C GLU A 170 -3.86 23.90 -26.56
N ILE A 171 -4.00 23.12 -25.49
CA ILE A 171 -4.86 23.43 -24.36
C ILE A 171 -3.96 23.58 -23.14
N VAL A 172 -3.71 24.83 -22.76
CA VAL A 172 -2.83 25.17 -21.64
C VAL A 172 -3.59 25.10 -20.32
N ARG A 173 -4.76 25.73 -20.26
CA ARG A 173 -5.65 25.78 -19.10
C ARG A 173 -7.12 25.69 -19.52
N GLY A 174 -7.93 25.08 -18.67
CA GLY A 174 -9.37 24.89 -18.89
C GLY A 174 -9.66 23.82 -19.93
N THR A 175 -10.86 23.85 -20.54
CA THR A 175 -11.33 22.75 -21.38
C THR A 175 -11.54 23.17 -22.83
N PHE A 176 -11.12 22.35 -23.80
CA PHE A 176 -11.70 22.35 -25.15
C PHE A 176 -12.68 21.18 -25.25
N GLU A 177 -13.95 21.49 -25.47
CA GLU A 177 -15.04 20.52 -25.58
C GLU A 177 -15.54 20.47 -27.03
N LEU A 178 -15.33 19.32 -27.67
CA LEU A 178 -15.88 19.01 -28.98
C LEU A 178 -17.27 18.39 -28.81
N ALA A 179 -18.28 19.11 -29.30
CA ALA A 179 -19.67 18.72 -29.23
C ALA A 179 -19.99 17.48 -30.10
N SER A 180 -21.14 16.88 -29.84
CA SER A 180 -21.51 15.52 -30.25
C SER A 180 -21.80 15.32 -31.74
N THR A 181 -21.72 16.33 -32.57
CA THR A 181 -21.91 16.20 -34.01
C THR A 181 -20.78 16.87 -34.78
N ASP A 182 -19.87 17.52 -34.07
CA ASP A 182 -18.78 18.26 -34.66
C ASP A 182 -17.55 17.35 -34.80
N ASP A 183 -16.73 17.67 -35.79
CA ASP A 183 -15.49 16.95 -36.12
C ASP A 183 -14.31 17.93 -36.07
N ILE A 184 -13.13 17.42 -35.77
CA ILE A 184 -11.83 18.06 -36.01
C ILE A 184 -11.21 17.43 -37.26
N GLU A 185 -10.74 18.27 -38.17
CA GLU A 185 -10.13 17.84 -39.43
C GLU A 185 -8.74 18.45 -39.59
N SER A 186 -7.76 17.67 -40.03
CA SER A 186 -6.41 18.19 -40.25
C SER A 186 -6.32 18.93 -41.59
N ARG A 187 -6.36 20.26 -41.55
CA ARG A 187 -6.26 21.13 -42.73
C ARG A 187 -5.53 22.44 -42.44
N SER A 188 -4.76 22.93 -43.40
CA SER A 188 -4.23 24.30 -43.39
C SER A 188 -5.33 25.31 -43.71
N SER A 189 -5.07 26.60 -43.46
CA SER A 189 -5.96 27.71 -43.81
C SER A 189 -6.22 27.83 -45.32
N SER A 190 -5.31 27.31 -46.15
CA SER A 190 -5.46 27.18 -47.61
C SER A 190 -6.29 25.96 -48.03
N GLY A 191 -6.78 25.16 -47.07
CA GLY A 191 -7.60 23.98 -47.32
C GLY A 191 -6.85 22.70 -47.66
N SER A 192 -5.51 22.72 -47.66
CA SER A 192 -4.64 21.56 -47.91
C SER A 192 -4.65 20.60 -46.72
N ALA A 193 -4.55 19.30 -46.97
CA ALA A 193 -4.48 18.30 -45.89
C ALA A 193 -3.15 18.42 -45.11
N THR A 194 -3.22 18.38 -43.78
CA THR A 194 -2.04 18.47 -42.89
C THR A 194 -1.99 17.31 -41.88
N SER A 195 -1.11 17.42 -40.87
CA SER A 195 -1.07 16.53 -39.71
C SER A 195 -0.81 17.36 -38.45
N PHE A 196 -1.88 17.71 -37.72
CA PHE A 196 -1.77 18.59 -36.55
C PHE A 196 -1.34 17.86 -35.25
N VAL A 197 -0.95 18.61 -34.22
CA VAL A 197 -0.68 18.10 -32.87
C VAL A 197 -1.80 18.55 -31.92
N LEU A 198 -2.42 17.61 -31.21
CA LEU A 198 -3.24 17.91 -30.03
C LEU A 198 -2.32 17.89 -28.81
N LEU A 199 -2.11 19.04 -28.19
CA LEU A 199 -1.26 19.19 -27.00
C LEU A 199 -2.11 19.60 -25.79
N VAL A 200 -2.24 18.71 -24.82
CA VAL A 200 -2.98 18.97 -23.58
C VAL A 200 -1.97 19.14 -22.45
N GLN A 201 -1.78 20.37 -21.97
CA GLN A 201 -0.85 20.69 -20.87
C GLN A 201 -1.43 20.26 -19.51
N PRO A 202 -0.65 20.25 -18.41
CA PRO A 202 -1.10 19.73 -17.10
C PRO A 202 -2.43 20.31 -16.57
N GLU A 203 -2.70 21.60 -16.79
CA GLU A 203 -3.94 22.26 -16.37
C GLU A 203 -5.03 22.27 -17.46
N GLY A 204 -4.75 21.65 -18.60
CA GLY A 204 -5.63 21.59 -19.76
C GLY A 204 -6.47 20.32 -19.78
N SER A 205 -7.64 20.42 -20.43
CA SER A 205 -8.50 19.27 -20.70
C SER A 205 -9.05 19.28 -22.13
N PHE A 206 -8.98 18.15 -22.81
CA PHE A 206 -9.69 17.90 -24.07
C PHE A 206 -10.84 16.93 -23.81
N THR A 207 -12.06 17.28 -24.18
CA THR A 207 -13.22 16.41 -23.98
C THR A 207 -14.04 16.29 -25.26
N MET A 208 -14.42 15.07 -25.58
CA MET A 208 -15.37 14.76 -26.66
C MET A 208 -16.68 14.29 -26.03
N THR A 209 -17.81 14.86 -26.46
CA THR A 209 -19.15 14.46 -25.96
C THR A 209 -19.80 13.33 -26.78
N GLY A 210 -19.21 12.97 -27.94
CA GLY A 210 -19.52 11.76 -28.73
C GLY A 210 -20.17 12.07 -30.09
N SER A 211 -19.56 11.72 -31.23
CA SER A 211 -19.87 12.18 -32.59
C SER A 211 -19.97 11.03 -33.59
N THR A 212 -20.23 11.40 -34.85
CA THR A 212 -20.40 10.57 -36.04
C THR A 212 -19.14 10.47 -36.93
N SER A 213 -18.05 11.24 -36.70
CA SER A 213 -16.70 11.11 -37.36
C SER A 213 -15.57 12.02 -36.78
N HIS A 214 -15.29 12.03 -35.46
CA HIS A 214 -14.59 13.20 -34.89
C HIS A 214 -13.19 13.58 -35.40
N ILE A 215 -12.30 12.65 -35.77
CA ILE A 215 -10.90 12.99 -36.06
C ILE A 215 -10.46 12.29 -37.34
N ARG A 216 -10.30 13.08 -38.40
CA ARG A 216 -10.10 12.57 -39.77
C ARG A 216 -9.16 13.43 -40.60
N ARG A 217 -8.51 12.79 -41.58
CA ARG A 217 -7.79 13.47 -42.65
C ARG A 217 -8.77 14.00 -43.69
N ALA A 218 -8.38 15.08 -44.36
CA ALA A 218 -9.17 15.76 -45.36
C ALA A 218 -9.56 14.96 -46.63
N SER A 219 -8.99 13.77 -46.84
CA SER A 219 -9.23 12.93 -48.01
C SER A 219 -10.16 11.73 -47.73
N ASN A 220 -10.91 11.32 -48.75
CA ASN A 220 -11.87 10.21 -48.77
C ASN A 220 -11.23 8.83 -49.03
N THR A 221 -10.01 8.60 -48.55
CA THR A 221 -9.27 7.32 -48.66
C THR A 221 -9.64 6.32 -47.56
N SER A 222 -9.04 5.11 -47.53
CA SER A 222 -9.29 4.08 -46.51
C SER A 222 -9.03 4.54 -45.07
N LEU A 223 -9.61 3.86 -44.07
CA LEU A 223 -9.45 4.20 -42.64
C LEU A 223 -7.98 4.23 -42.18
N GLU A 224 -7.14 3.31 -42.65
CA GLU A 224 -5.70 3.32 -42.33
C GLU A 224 -4.97 4.58 -42.84
N ALA A 225 -5.37 5.10 -44.01
CA ALA A 225 -4.82 6.33 -44.58
C ALA A 225 -5.38 7.63 -43.93
N LYS A 226 -6.39 7.52 -43.04
CA LYS A 226 -7.05 8.66 -42.37
C LYS A 226 -6.45 9.06 -41.02
N ARG A 227 -5.44 8.33 -40.51
CA ARG A 227 -4.72 8.74 -39.29
C ARG A 227 -4.21 10.17 -39.43
N VAL A 228 -4.57 11.02 -38.47
CA VAL A 228 -4.14 12.42 -38.45
C VAL A 228 -3.41 12.72 -37.16
N GLY A 229 -2.27 13.38 -37.29
CA GLY A 229 -1.67 14.04 -36.15
C GLY A 229 -1.19 13.15 -35.02
N ARG A 230 -0.69 13.77 -33.96
CA ARG A 230 -0.32 13.10 -32.72
C ARG A 230 -0.99 13.81 -31.55
N ALA A 231 -1.50 13.05 -30.59
CA ALA A 231 -1.93 13.61 -29.31
C ALA A 231 -0.82 13.46 -28.26
N VAL A 232 -0.56 14.53 -27.51
CA VAL A 232 0.41 14.58 -26.42
C VAL A 232 -0.31 15.09 -25.19
N VAL A 233 -0.46 14.24 -24.17
CA VAL A 233 -1.32 14.47 -23.02
C VAL A 233 -0.48 14.55 -21.74
N TYR A 234 -0.44 15.72 -21.12
CA TYR A 234 0.06 16.00 -19.77
C TYR A 234 -1.08 16.35 -18.79
N GLY A 235 -2.22 16.83 -19.30
CA GLY A 235 -3.46 17.03 -18.53
C GLY A 235 -4.46 15.90 -18.75
N SER A 236 -5.74 16.20 -18.97
CA SER A 236 -6.78 15.18 -19.17
C SER A 236 -7.36 15.18 -20.60
N ALA A 237 -7.44 14.02 -21.24
CA ALA A 237 -8.11 13.85 -22.53
C ALA A 237 -9.19 12.77 -22.42
N THR A 238 -10.46 13.13 -22.61
CA THR A 238 -11.57 12.16 -22.61
C THR A 238 -12.12 11.97 -24.02
N LEU A 239 -11.99 10.75 -24.54
CA LEU A 239 -12.47 10.35 -25.86
C LEU A 239 -13.80 9.60 -25.77
N ARG A 240 -14.76 10.01 -26.59
CA ARG A 240 -16.08 9.36 -26.78
C ARG A 240 -16.43 9.34 -28.25
N SER A 241 -17.04 8.27 -28.76
CA SER A 241 -17.49 8.19 -30.16
C SER A 241 -18.68 7.26 -30.33
N THR A 242 -19.82 7.77 -30.78
CA THR A 242 -20.99 6.95 -31.16
C THR A 242 -21.01 6.61 -32.65
N SER A 243 -20.02 7.09 -33.38
CA SER A 243 -19.77 6.91 -34.81
C SER A 243 -19.50 5.45 -35.17
N THR A 244 -19.77 5.07 -36.42
CA THR A 244 -19.19 3.87 -37.08
C THR A 244 -17.87 4.15 -37.79
N ASN A 245 -17.54 5.42 -38.01
CA ASN A 245 -16.22 5.89 -38.44
C ASN A 245 -15.28 6.00 -37.23
N GLY A 246 -14.07 5.46 -37.35
CA GLY A 246 -13.07 5.49 -36.28
C GLY A 246 -12.53 6.90 -35.97
N LEU A 247 -12.09 7.09 -34.72
CA LEU A 247 -11.21 8.17 -34.25
C LEU A 247 -9.78 7.86 -34.67
N ASN A 248 -9.19 8.68 -35.55
CA ASN A 248 -7.90 8.33 -36.16
C ASN A 248 -6.77 9.26 -35.68
N PHE A 249 -5.80 8.70 -34.96
CA PHE A 249 -4.55 9.38 -34.62
C PHE A 249 -3.35 8.64 -35.22
N ALA A 250 -2.25 9.34 -35.54
CA ALA A 250 -1.00 8.67 -35.89
C ALA A 250 -0.27 8.10 -34.65
N GLY A 251 -0.55 8.66 -33.47
CA GLY A 251 -0.05 8.19 -32.19
C GLY A 251 -0.62 9.00 -31.03
N ILE A 252 -0.56 8.43 -29.82
CA ILE A 252 -0.92 9.15 -28.59
C ILE A 252 0.18 8.91 -27.54
N ASP A 253 0.72 9.98 -26.96
CA ASP A 253 1.59 9.89 -25.79
C ASP A 253 0.84 10.40 -24.56
N VAL A 254 0.75 9.56 -23.53
CA VAL A 254 0.30 9.94 -22.19
C VAL A 254 1.52 10.08 -21.31
N ASN A 255 1.86 11.32 -20.97
CA ASN A 255 3.06 11.68 -20.20
C ASN A 255 2.74 11.76 -18.70
N ASP A 256 3.76 12.08 -17.90
CA ASP A 256 3.63 12.27 -16.46
C ASP A 256 2.51 13.29 -16.12
N GLY A 257 1.65 12.92 -15.17
CA GLY A 257 0.44 13.67 -14.80
C GLY A 257 -0.73 13.56 -15.78
N GLY A 258 -0.52 12.99 -16.97
CA GLY A 258 -1.52 12.90 -18.03
C GLY A 258 -2.51 11.73 -17.82
N GLU A 259 -3.78 11.97 -18.14
CA GLU A 259 -4.83 10.93 -18.18
C GLU A 259 -5.52 10.92 -19.54
N LEU A 260 -5.51 9.76 -20.21
CA LEU A 260 -6.36 9.49 -21.38
C LEU A 260 -7.52 8.58 -20.97
N VAL A 261 -8.76 9.06 -21.12
CA VAL A 261 -9.97 8.31 -20.78
C VAL A 261 -10.71 7.85 -22.04
N ALA A 262 -10.83 6.54 -22.22
CA ALA A 262 -11.71 5.92 -23.22
C ALA A 262 -13.09 5.67 -22.60
N ALA A 263 -14.05 6.57 -22.88
CA ALA A 263 -15.25 6.69 -22.05
C ALA A 263 -16.51 6.00 -22.58
N SER A 264 -16.88 6.23 -23.83
CA SER A 264 -18.12 5.70 -24.38
C SER A 264 -17.98 5.54 -25.88
N PHE A 265 -18.23 4.33 -26.37
CA PHE A 265 -18.07 3.98 -27.77
C PHE A 265 -19.31 3.23 -28.30
N SER A 266 -19.54 3.23 -29.61
CA SER A 266 -20.57 2.40 -30.25
C SER A 266 -20.10 0.95 -30.40
N ASN A 267 -21.02 -0.02 -30.42
CA ASN A 267 -20.70 -1.45 -30.62
C ASN A 267 -20.47 -1.80 -32.11
N SER A 268 -19.56 -1.07 -32.77
CA SER A 268 -19.25 -1.18 -34.20
C SER A 268 -18.22 -2.29 -34.47
N ALA A 269 -18.40 -3.06 -35.55
CA ALA A 269 -17.45 -4.09 -36.01
C ALA A 269 -16.09 -3.50 -36.43
N VAL A 270 -16.05 -2.20 -36.75
CA VAL A 270 -14.83 -1.44 -37.00
C VAL A 270 -14.48 -0.74 -35.69
N GLY A 271 -13.40 -1.15 -35.03
CA GLY A 271 -13.01 -0.58 -33.75
C GLY A 271 -12.89 0.95 -33.82
N ASN A 272 -13.54 1.64 -32.88
CA ASN A 272 -13.74 3.08 -32.95
C ASN A 272 -12.51 3.94 -32.64
N LEU A 273 -11.43 3.39 -32.10
CA LEU A 273 -10.19 4.10 -31.80
C LEU A 273 -9.02 3.48 -32.57
N ASN A 274 -8.69 4.14 -33.67
CA ASN A 274 -7.53 3.86 -34.51
C ASN A 274 -6.40 4.85 -34.15
N ALA A 275 -5.79 4.66 -32.98
CA ALA A 275 -4.85 5.62 -32.40
C ALA A 275 -3.39 5.47 -32.90
N GLY A 276 -3.10 4.54 -33.81
CA GLY A 276 -1.72 4.13 -34.05
C GLY A 276 -1.09 3.53 -32.79
N ALA A 277 0.13 3.95 -32.48
CA ALA A 277 0.81 3.56 -31.25
C ALA A 277 0.42 4.50 -30.11
N VAL A 278 -0.12 3.92 -29.03
CA VAL A 278 -0.36 4.62 -27.76
C VAL A 278 0.78 4.28 -26.80
N THR A 279 1.51 5.29 -26.34
CA THR A 279 2.57 5.12 -25.34
C THR A 279 2.13 5.75 -24.03
N VAL A 280 2.07 4.94 -22.97
CA VAL A 280 1.79 5.40 -21.62
C VAL A 280 3.10 5.40 -20.85
N LYS A 281 3.62 6.60 -20.55
CA LYS A 281 4.92 6.79 -19.90
C LYS A 281 4.78 6.77 -18.38
N SER A 282 5.91 6.83 -17.68
CA SER A 282 5.95 6.98 -16.21
C SER A 282 5.06 8.14 -15.76
N GLY A 283 4.16 7.88 -14.80
CA GLY A 283 3.22 8.86 -14.24
C GLY A 283 1.98 9.16 -15.10
N GLY A 284 1.91 8.61 -16.32
CA GLY A 284 0.72 8.71 -17.19
C GLY A 284 -0.27 7.56 -16.96
N GLU A 285 -1.55 7.83 -17.20
CA GLU A 285 -2.64 6.85 -17.08
C GLU A 285 -3.51 6.77 -18.35
N LEU A 286 -3.70 5.55 -18.88
CA LEU A 286 -4.77 5.25 -19.83
C LEU A 286 -5.90 4.51 -19.10
N ARG A 287 -7.07 5.13 -19.03
CA ARG A 287 -8.22 4.63 -18.31
C ARG A 287 -9.37 4.27 -19.24
N ILE A 288 -9.87 3.04 -19.11
CA ILE A 288 -10.99 2.51 -19.89
C ILE A 288 -12.20 2.42 -18.98
N ILE A 289 -13.20 3.27 -19.23
CA ILE A 289 -14.51 3.18 -18.58
C ILE A 289 -15.60 2.74 -19.57
N SER A 290 -15.29 2.59 -20.86
CA SER A 290 -16.22 2.10 -21.88
C SER A 290 -16.67 0.67 -21.61
N THR A 291 -17.97 0.41 -21.79
CA THR A 291 -18.58 -0.93 -21.78
C THR A 291 -18.84 -1.49 -23.18
N ALA A 292 -18.50 -0.74 -24.23
CA ALA A 292 -18.61 -1.16 -25.61
C ALA A 292 -17.22 -1.30 -26.25
N PRO A 293 -17.01 -2.26 -27.17
CA PRO A 293 -15.77 -2.41 -27.90
C PRO A 293 -15.29 -1.10 -28.54
N PHE A 294 -14.00 -0.80 -28.44
CA PHE A 294 -13.49 0.47 -29.00
C PHE A 294 -12.12 0.39 -29.66
N TRP A 295 -11.23 -0.54 -29.32
CA TRP A 295 -9.95 -0.64 -30.03
C TRP A 295 -10.14 -1.07 -31.48
N ASP A 296 -9.44 -0.38 -32.40
CA ASP A 296 -9.23 -0.90 -33.75
C ASP A 296 -8.57 -2.29 -33.69
N THR A 297 -9.22 -3.26 -34.32
CA THR A 297 -8.82 -4.69 -34.24
C THR A 297 -7.69 -5.03 -35.21
N THR A 298 -7.40 -4.15 -36.18
CA THR A 298 -6.39 -4.39 -37.20
C THR A 298 -5.01 -3.86 -36.79
N SER A 299 -4.93 -2.70 -36.15
CA SER A 299 -3.66 -1.96 -36.11
C SER A 299 -3.37 -1.20 -34.81
N ALA A 300 -4.29 -1.18 -33.84
CA ALA A 300 -4.05 -0.51 -32.56
C ALA A 300 -2.96 -1.21 -31.74
N SER A 301 -2.07 -0.40 -31.15
CA SER A 301 -1.07 -0.89 -30.20
C SER A 301 -0.97 0.02 -28.98
N VAL A 302 -0.71 -0.60 -27.82
CA VAL A 302 -0.37 0.11 -26.58
C VAL A 302 0.98 -0.40 -26.09
N THR A 303 1.88 0.53 -25.78
CA THR A 303 3.11 0.29 -25.05
C THR A 303 3.01 0.96 -23.69
N LEU A 304 2.91 0.14 -22.64
CA LEU A 304 2.90 0.58 -21.26
C LEU A 304 4.34 0.55 -20.74
N GLN A 305 4.93 1.73 -20.46
CA GLN A 305 6.29 1.83 -19.92
C GLN A 305 6.29 1.66 -18.40
N ALA A 306 7.48 1.49 -17.82
CA ALA A 306 7.66 1.51 -16.37
C ALA A 306 7.07 2.79 -15.76
N GLY A 307 6.31 2.63 -14.68
CA GLY A 307 5.58 3.72 -14.01
C GLY A 307 4.29 4.19 -14.70
N GLY A 308 3.98 3.71 -15.91
CA GLY A 308 2.71 4.00 -16.59
C GLY A 308 1.59 3.08 -16.10
N VAL A 309 0.34 3.57 -16.15
CA VAL A 309 -0.84 2.85 -15.66
C VAL A 309 -1.85 2.61 -16.79
N TYR A 310 -2.34 1.38 -16.90
CA TYR A 310 -3.44 0.98 -17.77
C TYR A 310 -4.61 0.49 -16.90
N ARG A 311 -5.65 1.29 -16.75
CA ARG A 311 -6.79 1.01 -15.86
C ARG A 311 -8.03 0.58 -16.64
N ILE A 312 -8.67 -0.49 -16.17
CA ILE A 312 -9.86 -1.08 -16.78
C ILE A 312 -10.99 -1.07 -15.75
N ASN A 313 -11.88 -0.08 -15.86
CA ASN A 313 -13.09 0.07 -15.05
C ASN A 313 -14.36 -0.40 -15.79
N GLY A 314 -14.33 -0.43 -17.13
CA GLY A 314 -15.39 -1.03 -17.93
C GLY A 314 -15.11 -2.51 -18.26
N ASP A 315 -16.01 -3.14 -19.01
CA ASP A 315 -15.75 -4.44 -19.67
C ASP A 315 -16.28 -4.39 -21.12
N PRO A 316 -15.52 -3.81 -22.05
CA PRO A 316 -15.95 -3.67 -23.44
C PRO A 316 -15.80 -4.95 -24.26
N GLY A 317 -15.43 -6.10 -23.65
CA GLY A 317 -15.15 -7.36 -24.37
C GLY A 317 -13.83 -7.35 -25.17
N ASN A 318 -13.34 -6.19 -25.61
CA ASN A 318 -12.03 -6.02 -26.25
C ASN A 318 -11.14 -5.03 -25.50
N ALA A 319 -11.11 -5.04 -24.16
CA ALA A 319 -10.43 -4.02 -23.35
C ALA A 319 -8.97 -3.76 -23.74
N PHE A 320 -8.28 -4.74 -24.32
CA PHE A 320 -6.90 -4.61 -24.78
C PHE A 320 -6.83 -4.48 -26.32
N PRO A 321 -5.91 -3.67 -26.85
CA PRO A 321 -5.67 -3.57 -28.29
C PRO A 321 -5.05 -4.87 -28.85
N ARG A 322 -4.92 -4.92 -30.18
CA ARG A 322 -4.27 -6.05 -30.89
C ARG A 322 -2.87 -6.33 -30.36
N THR A 323 -2.05 -5.28 -30.21
CA THR A 323 -0.70 -5.39 -29.65
C THR A 323 -0.62 -4.67 -28.32
N PHE A 324 -0.25 -5.37 -27.25
CA PHE A 324 -0.08 -4.79 -25.92
C PHE A 324 1.27 -5.19 -25.35
N VAL A 325 2.14 -4.21 -25.11
CA VAL A 325 3.44 -4.41 -24.46
C VAL A 325 3.32 -3.94 -23.02
N ASN A 326 3.48 -4.86 -22.07
CA ASN A 326 3.30 -4.62 -20.65
C ASN A 326 4.64 -4.41 -19.93
N GLY A 327 5.00 -3.16 -19.67
CA GLY A 327 6.14 -2.77 -18.83
C GLY A 327 5.75 -1.96 -17.60
N GLY A 328 4.46 -1.80 -17.28
CA GLY A 328 3.98 -0.97 -16.18
C GLY A 328 2.88 -1.65 -15.37
N THR A 329 1.91 -0.86 -14.90
CA THR A 329 0.80 -1.34 -14.06
C THR A 329 -0.47 -1.55 -14.88
N VAL A 330 -1.00 -2.78 -14.90
CA VAL A 330 -2.36 -3.04 -15.36
C VAL A 330 -3.27 -3.16 -14.14
N ARG A 331 -4.30 -2.32 -14.09
CA ARG A 331 -5.26 -2.24 -12.97
C ARG A 331 -6.66 -2.63 -13.42
N TYR A 332 -7.23 -3.67 -12.83
CA TYR A 332 -8.65 -4.00 -12.97
C TYR A 332 -9.42 -3.37 -11.81
N GLY A 333 -10.38 -2.51 -12.11
CA GLY A 333 -11.04 -1.67 -11.11
C GLY A 333 -12.53 -1.45 -11.32
N ALA A 334 -13.22 -2.34 -12.04
CA ALA A 334 -14.69 -2.31 -12.03
C ALA A 334 -15.23 -2.79 -10.68
N THR A 335 -16.39 -2.30 -10.27
CA THR A 335 -17.12 -2.74 -9.07
C THR A 335 -17.86 -4.06 -9.25
N GLY A 336 -17.99 -4.53 -10.49
CA GLY A 336 -18.57 -5.83 -10.83
C GLY A 336 -17.50 -6.87 -11.13
N ASP A 337 -17.94 -8.04 -11.57
CA ASP A 337 -17.04 -9.09 -12.03
C ASP A 337 -16.32 -8.65 -13.32
N GLN A 338 -15.07 -9.08 -13.50
CA GLN A 338 -14.32 -8.87 -14.75
C GLN A 338 -13.49 -10.09 -15.09
N THR A 339 -13.21 -10.27 -16.37
CA THR A 339 -12.20 -11.22 -16.84
C THR A 339 -10.83 -10.55 -16.87
N VAL A 340 -9.86 -11.16 -16.21
CA VAL A 340 -8.45 -10.78 -16.29
C VAL A 340 -7.88 -11.44 -17.54
N LYS A 341 -7.34 -10.63 -18.47
CA LYS A 341 -6.71 -11.12 -19.70
C LYS A 341 -5.53 -12.03 -19.37
N ASP A 342 -5.46 -13.18 -20.03
CA ASP A 342 -4.35 -14.10 -19.85
C ASP A 342 -3.09 -13.64 -20.59
N MET A 343 -2.11 -13.14 -19.83
CA MET A 343 -0.84 -12.62 -20.32
C MET A 343 0.17 -12.53 -19.17
N PRO A 344 1.49 -12.43 -19.45
CA PRO A 344 2.43 -12.00 -18.42
C PRO A 344 2.12 -10.57 -17.95
N TYR A 345 2.32 -10.32 -16.67
CA TYR A 345 2.16 -8.99 -16.09
C TYR A 345 3.48 -8.45 -15.56
N HIS A 346 3.72 -7.15 -15.72
CA HIS A 346 4.81 -6.50 -15.00
C HIS A 346 4.34 -6.20 -13.56
N ARG A 347 3.30 -5.35 -13.44
CA ARG A 347 2.49 -5.19 -12.22
C ARG A 347 1.02 -5.43 -12.52
N LEU A 348 0.35 -6.21 -11.66
CA LEU A 348 -1.08 -6.48 -11.71
C LEU A 348 -1.74 -5.96 -10.43
N GLU A 349 -2.75 -5.10 -10.58
CA GLU A 349 -3.52 -4.59 -9.46
C GLU A 349 -5.00 -4.91 -9.64
N ILE A 350 -5.59 -5.48 -8.59
CA ILE A 350 -6.99 -5.89 -8.52
C ILE A 350 -7.66 -5.08 -7.42
N SER A 351 -8.66 -4.30 -7.81
CA SER A 351 -9.30 -3.32 -6.93
C SER A 351 -10.80 -3.32 -7.11
N PHE A 352 -11.47 -2.72 -6.11
CA PHE A 352 -12.92 -2.54 -6.00
C PHE A 352 -13.70 -3.86 -5.91
N ALA A 353 -14.98 -3.78 -5.52
CA ALA A 353 -15.82 -4.95 -5.32
C ALA A 353 -15.92 -5.85 -6.59
N GLY A 354 -16.35 -7.09 -6.40
CA GLY A 354 -16.56 -8.06 -7.47
C GLY A 354 -15.37 -8.99 -7.71
N THR A 355 -15.64 -10.11 -8.36
CA THR A 355 -14.67 -11.17 -8.66
C THR A 355 -13.97 -10.90 -9.99
N LYS A 356 -12.65 -10.77 -9.95
CA LYS A 356 -11.78 -10.68 -11.12
C LYS A 356 -11.23 -12.08 -11.39
N THR A 357 -11.71 -12.72 -12.46
CA THR A 357 -11.33 -14.10 -12.80
C THR A 357 -10.19 -14.08 -13.79
N TRP A 358 -9.06 -14.70 -13.45
CA TRP A 358 -7.97 -14.98 -14.37
C TRP A 358 -7.98 -16.46 -14.75
N THR A 359 -8.47 -16.76 -15.95
CA THR A 359 -8.33 -18.08 -16.57
C THR A 359 -6.93 -18.17 -17.18
N VAL A 360 -6.09 -19.02 -16.61
CA VAL A 360 -4.67 -19.17 -16.94
C VAL A 360 -4.52 -20.34 -17.91
N ASP A 361 -4.09 -20.08 -19.15
CA ASP A 361 -3.99 -21.12 -20.18
C ASP A 361 -2.58 -21.74 -20.27
N THR A 362 -1.55 -21.00 -19.86
CA THR A 362 -0.16 -21.43 -19.78
C THR A 362 0.50 -20.87 -18.52
N ASN A 363 1.68 -21.36 -18.13
CA ASN A 363 2.38 -20.81 -16.97
C ASN A 363 2.65 -19.31 -17.19
N ARG A 364 2.37 -18.50 -16.17
CA ARG A 364 2.51 -17.04 -16.23
C ARG A 364 3.50 -16.53 -15.21
N VAL A 365 4.05 -15.36 -15.52
CA VAL A 365 4.93 -14.62 -14.64
C VAL A 365 4.32 -13.25 -14.38
N ILE A 366 4.33 -12.86 -13.11
CA ILE A 366 4.16 -11.48 -12.66
C ILE A 366 5.54 -10.99 -12.24
N ALA A 367 6.12 -10.08 -13.04
CA ALA A 367 7.52 -9.72 -12.92
C ALA A 367 7.83 -8.93 -11.64
N GLU A 368 6.92 -8.10 -11.16
CA GLU A 368 7.20 -7.18 -10.06
C GLU A 368 6.17 -7.19 -8.95
N SER A 369 4.87 -7.02 -9.21
CA SER A 369 3.90 -7.04 -8.11
C SER A 369 2.52 -7.54 -8.49
N LEU A 370 1.90 -8.25 -7.54
CA LEU A 370 0.48 -8.54 -7.51
C LEU A 370 -0.13 -7.83 -6.30
N GLU A 371 -1.05 -6.90 -6.54
CA GLU A 371 -1.78 -6.20 -5.48
C GLU A 371 -3.27 -6.54 -5.53
N VAL A 372 -3.85 -6.84 -4.36
CA VAL A 372 -5.30 -6.88 -4.15
C VAL A 372 -5.67 -5.92 -3.04
N ASN A 373 -6.69 -5.09 -3.31
CA ASN A 373 -7.20 -4.10 -2.38
C ASN A 373 -8.73 -3.91 -2.53
N ASN A 374 -9.31 -3.09 -1.67
CA ASN A 374 -10.75 -2.98 -1.44
C ASN A 374 -11.40 -4.35 -1.16
N SER A 375 -12.71 -4.52 -1.41
CA SER A 375 -13.42 -5.79 -1.27
C SER A 375 -13.29 -6.70 -2.51
N ALA A 376 -12.18 -6.57 -3.27
CA ALA A 376 -11.97 -7.32 -4.51
C ALA A 376 -11.64 -8.79 -4.23
N VAL A 377 -12.02 -9.66 -5.16
CA VAL A 377 -11.57 -11.06 -5.17
C VAL A 377 -10.82 -11.32 -6.47
N LEU A 378 -9.54 -11.65 -6.42
CA LEU A 378 -8.83 -12.25 -7.55
C LEU A 378 -9.02 -13.76 -7.48
N ARG A 379 -9.63 -14.36 -8.50
CA ARG A 379 -9.80 -15.80 -8.60
C ARG A 379 -9.00 -16.35 -9.76
N PHE A 380 -8.08 -17.27 -9.47
CA PHE A 380 -7.42 -18.04 -10.51
C PHE A 380 -8.31 -19.21 -10.97
N ALA A 381 -8.24 -19.52 -12.25
CA ALA A 381 -8.90 -20.68 -12.86
C ALA A 381 -7.98 -21.26 -13.95
N ALA A 382 -8.05 -22.56 -14.20
CA ALA A 382 -7.37 -23.20 -15.32
C ALA A 382 -8.07 -24.51 -15.71
N SER A 383 -7.88 -24.97 -16.94
CA SER A 383 -8.39 -26.26 -17.43
C SER A 383 -7.49 -27.45 -17.09
N SER A 384 -6.27 -27.17 -16.64
CA SER A 384 -5.25 -28.14 -16.23
C SER A 384 -4.27 -27.44 -15.28
N PRO A 385 -3.43 -28.18 -14.54
CA PRO A 385 -2.48 -27.57 -13.61
C PRO A 385 -1.61 -26.49 -14.26
N LYS A 386 -1.56 -25.31 -13.65
CA LYS A 386 -0.74 -24.16 -14.08
C LYS A 386 -0.06 -23.51 -12.89
N THR A 387 1.02 -22.79 -13.18
CA THR A 387 1.71 -21.96 -12.19
C THR A 387 1.67 -20.50 -12.62
N VAL A 388 1.35 -19.62 -11.67
CA VAL A 388 1.57 -18.18 -11.77
C VAL A 388 2.71 -17.84 -10.81
N THR A 389 3.89 -17.54 -11.37
CA THR A 389 5.07 -17.17 -10.59
C THR A 389 5.08 -15.67 -10.36
N LEU A 390 5.20 -15.24 -9.11
CA LEU A 390 5.40 -13.84 -8.71
C LEU A 390 6.85 -13.64 -8.28
N ASN A 391 7.57 -12.75 -8.98
CA ASN A 391 9.00 -12.52 -8.74
C ASN A 391 9.30 -11.41 -7.72
N GLY A 392 8.34 -10.52 -7.47
CA GLY A 392 8.48 -9.41 -6.52
C GLY A 392 7.43 -9.46 -5.41
N THR A 393 6.67 -8.38 -5.21
CA THR A 393 5.82 -8.23 -4.02
C THR A 393 4.39 -8.72 -4.23
N LEU A 394 3.90 -9.56 -3.31
CA LEU A 394 2.47 -9.79 -3.09
C LEU A 394 1.93 -8.77 -2.08
N ARG A 395 1.07 -7.85 -2.51
CA ARG A 395 0.44 -6.85 -1.64
C ARG A 395 -1.03 -7.19 -1.39
N LEU A 396 -1.36 -7.47 -0.14
CA LEU A 396 -2.71 -7.81 0.32
C LEU A 396 -3.22 -6.69 1.24
N THR A 397 -3.56 -5.55 0.65
CA THR A 397 -4.04 -4.38 1.39
C THR A 397 -5.40 -4.68 2.02
N SER A 398 -6.32 -5.24 1.22
CA SER A 398 -7.61 -5.80 1.65
C SER A 398 -8.13 -6.74 0.54
N GLY A 399 -9.31 -7.33 0.71
CA GLY A 399 -9.86 -8.25 -0.30
C GLY A 399 -9.20 -9.62 -0.24
N SER A 400 -9.32 -10.43 -1.29
CA SER A 400 -8.77 -11.79 -1.28
C SER A 400 -8.21 -12.26 -2.61
N VAL A 401 -7.21 -13.12 -2.51
CA VAL A 401 -6.70 -13.92 -3.63
C VAL A 401 -7.15 -15.36 -3.40
N ASN A 402 -8.04 -15.84 -4.25
CA ASN A 402 -8.38 -17.25 -4.35
C ASN A 402 -7.39 -17.95 -5.28
N ASN A 403 -6.30 -18.44 -4.68
CA ASN A 403 -5.26 -19.29 -5.28
C ASN A 403 -5.51 -20.78 -5.01
N HIS A 404 -6.76 -21.18 -4.81
CA HIS A 404 -7.14 -22.55 -4.51
C HIS A 404 -8.41 -22.93 -5.27
N ASP A 405 -8.22 -23.46 -6.48
CA ASP A 405 -9.27 -24.17 -7.21
C ASP A 405 -8.92 -25.66 -7.25
N SER A 406 -9.95 -26.50 -7.09
CA SER A 406 -9.92 -27.96 -7.21
C SER A 406 -9.23 -28.48 -8.48
N ASN A 407 -9.08 -27.64 -9.51
CA ASN A 407 -8.40 -27.94 -10.79
C ASN A 407 -7.14 -27.07 -11.09
N GLN A 408 -6.46 -26.57 -10.05
CA GLN A 408 -5.02 -26.24 -9.98
C GLN A 408 -4.47 -25.02 -10.75
N VAL A 409 -4.48 -23.84 -10.11
CA VAL A 409 -3.46 -22.80 -10.32
C VAL A 409 -2.63 -22.63 -9.06
N THR A 410 -1.35 -22.94 -9.13
CA THR A 410 -0.40 -22.68 -8.05
C THR A 410 0.12 -21.25 -8.16
N LEU A 411 -0.12 -20.43 -7.15
CA LEU A 411 0.63 -19.19 -6.96
C LEU A 411 2.00 -19.55 -6.37
N ALA A 412 3.07 -19.34 -7.13
CA ALA A 412 4.45 -19.56 -6.70
C ALA A 412 5.15 -18.23 -6.42
N LEU A 413 5.84 -18.12 -5.30
CA LEU A 413 6.62 -16.95 -4.90
C LEU A 413 8.10 -17.27 -5.11
N SER A 414 8.84 -16.37 -5.78
CA SER A 414 10.29 -16.50 -5.91
C SER A 414 11.00 -16.35 -4.55
N ASP A 415 12.28 -16.73 -4.48
CA ASP A 415 13.12 -16.58 -3.27
C ASP A 415 13.31 -15.11 -2.81
N THR A 416 13.06 -14.17 -3.72
CA THR A 416 13.16 -12.73 -3.47
C THR A 416 11.79 -12.08 -3.30
N ALA A 417 10.70 -12.86 -3.33
CA ALA A 417 9.37 -12.32 -3.22
C ALA A 417 9.08 -11.85 -1.79
N ASP A 418 8.51 -10.66 -1.69
CA ASP A 418 8.02 -10.10 -0.43
C ASP A 418 6.51 -10.27 -0.35
N ILE A 419 5.97 -10.51 0.84
CA ILE A 419 4.55 -10.43 1.12
C ILE A 419 4.30 -9.24 2.03
N SER A 420 3.45 -8.31 1.62
CA SER A 420 2.96 -7.22 2.47
C SER A 420 1.47 -7.39 2.71
N ARG A 421 1.06 -7.60 3.96
CA ARG A 421 -0.32 -7.89 4.33
C ARG A 421 -0.85 -6.88 5.34
N ALA A 422 -1.92 -6.19 4.97
CA ALA A 422 -2.78 -5.47 5.90
C ALA A 422 -3.96 -6.36 6.28
N THR A 423 -5.14 -6.18 5.67
CA THR A 423 -6.33 -6.98 5.99
C THR A 423 -6.71 -8.00 4.91
N GLY A 424 -6.02 -8.01 3.77
CA GLY A 424 -6.32 -8.93 2.68
C GLY A 424 -5.99 -10.39 3.04
N THR A 425 -6.51 -11.35 2.28
CA THR A 425 -6.36 -12.78 2.57
C THR A 425 -5.92 -13.61 1.34
N LEU A 426 -5.31 -14.75 1.61
CA LEU A 426 -5.09 -15.83 0.64
C LEU A 426 -5.98 -17.01 0.99
N ALA A 427 -6.51 -17.69 -0.03
CA ALA A 427 -7.32 -18.89 0.16
C ALA A 427 -6.48 -20.13 0.54
N ALA A 428 -5.28 -20.26 -0.02
CA ALA A 428 -4.34 -21.35 0.32
C ALA A 428 -2.89 -20.85 0.36
N ALA A 429 -2.01 -21.68 0.92
CA ALA A 429 -0.59 -21.37 1.00
C ALA A 429 -0.01 -21.33 -0.43
N PRO A 430 0.70 -20.25 -0.82
CA PRO A 430 1.42 -20.26 -2.07
C PRO A 430 2.57 -21.27 -2.00
N GLN A 431 3.09 -21.68 -3.16
CA GLN A 431 4.37 -22.37 -3.20
C GLN A 431 5.47 -21.34 -2.91
N PHE A 432 6.02 -21.38 -1.71
CA PHE A 432 7.13 -20.53 -1.32
C PHE A 432 8.43 -20.98 -1.99
N GLY A 433 9.30 -20.02 -2.29
CA GLY A 433 10.71 -20.27 -2.57
C GLY A 433 11.47 -20.77 -1.33
N ALA A 434 12.79 -20.84 -1.43
CA ALA A 434 13.67 -21.25 -0.34
C ALA A 434 13.63 -20.27 0.84
N SER A 435 13.35 -18.99 0.58
CA SER A 435 13.21 -17.95 1.59
C SER A 435 12.10 -16.98 1.19
N VAL A 436 11.34 -16.47 2.15
CA VAL A 436 10.33 -15.41 1.94
C VAL A 436 10.41 -14.37 3.05
N ASN A 437 10.08 -13.12 2.73
CA ASN A 437 9.90 -12.07 3.73
C ASN A 437 8.42 -11.71 3.83
N LEU A 438 7.94 -11.54 5.06
CA LEU A 438 6.55 -11.22 5.35
C LEU A 438 6.48 -9.95 6.21
N ARG A 439 5.77 -8.94 5.73
CA ARG A 439 5.53 -7.68 6.41
C ARG A 439 4.05 -7.49 6.69
N TYR A 440 3.69 -7.30 7.96
CA TYR A 440 2.33 -6.91 8.35
C TYR A 440 2.22 -5.39 8.50
N THR A 441 1.13 -4.82 7.96
CA THR A 441 0.95 -3.36 7.84
C THR A 441 -0.43 -2.84 8.27
N SER A 442 -1.29 -3.69 8.86
CA SER A 442 -2.65 -3.29 9.23
C SER A 442 -2.68 -2.17 10.27
N SER A 443 -3.37 -1.08 9.92
CA SER A 443 -3.70 0.03 10.83
C SER A 443 -5.15 0.00 11.32
N VAL A 444 -5.95 -1.00 10.92
CA VAL A 444 -7.41 -1.04 11.15
C VAL A 444 -7.81 -2.11 12.17
N GLN A 445 -7.16 -3.27 12.15
CA GLN A 445 -7.46 -4.37 13.07
C GLN A 445 -6.21 -5.22 13.34
N THR A 446 -6.20 -5.91 14.50
CA THR A 446 -5.22 -6.96 14.76
C THR A 446 -5.38 -8.05 13.72
N VAL A 447 -4.27 -8.50 13.16
CA VAL A 447 -4.26 -9.52 12.11
C VAL A 447 -3.98 -10.88 12.72
N THR A 448 -4.70 -11.91 12.28
CA THR A 448 -4.30 -13.31 12.49
C THR A 448 -3.65 -13.81 11.20
N PRO A 449 -2.42 -14.34 11.22
CA PRO A 449 -1.78 -14.93 10.06
C PRO A 449 -2.67 -15.99 9.39
N GLY A 450 -2.65 -15.99 8.07
CA GLY A 450 -3.25 -16.99 7.23
C GLY A 450 -2.20 -17.80 6.48
N PRO A 451 -2.55 -18.36 5.32
CA PRO A 451 -1.65 -19.20 4.53
C PRO A 451 -0.41 -18.50 3.96
N GLU A 452 -0.32 -17.17 4.05
CA GLU A 452 0.89 -16.42 3.70
C GLU A 452 2.07 -16.68 4.65
N LEU A 453 1.80 -17.20 5.85
CA LEU A 453 2.82 -17.54 6.83
C LEU A 453 3.26 -19.01 6.60
N PRO A 454 4.53 -19.27 6.20
CA PRO A 454 4.97 -20.62 5.89
C PRO A 454 4.91 -21.54 7.11
N SER A 455 4.40 -22.76 6.91
CA SER A 455 4.40 -23.81 7.95
C SER A 455 5.77 -24.49 8.12
N SER A 456 6.61 -24.45 7.08
CA SER A 456 7.98 -24.97 7.15
C SER A 456 8.89 -24.01 7.90
N ALA A 457 9.59 -24.53 8.91
CA ALA A 457 10.48 -23.77 9.77
C ALA A 457 11.71 -23.19 9.04
N SER A 458 12.05 -23.67 7.84
CA SER A 458 13.22 -23.22 7.08
C SER A 458 12.95 -22.05 6.12
N VAL A 459 11.68 -21.71 5.87
CA VAL A 459 11.29 -20.84 4.75
C VAL A 459 11.22 -19.37 5.14
N LEU A 460 10.65 -19.04 6.31
CA LEU A 460 10.47 -17.64 6.70
C LEU A 460 11.83 -17.01 7.04
N GLY A 461 12.28 -16.08 6.19
CA GLY A 461 13.49 -15.30 6.38
C GLY A 461 13.24 -14.17 7.37
N THR A 462 12.45 -13.19 6.94
CA THR A 462 12.13 -12.00 7.72
C THR A 462 10.64 -11.95 8.07
N LEU A 463 10.32 -11.66 9.33
CA LEU A 463 9.00 -11.25 9.79
C LEU A 463 9.08 -9.79 10.25
N ALA A 464 8.45 -8.89 9.51
CA ALA A 464 8.42 -7.47 9.80
C ALA A 464 7.03 -7.04 10.30
N LEU A 465 7.00 -6.30 11.40
CA LEU A 465 5.79 -5.72 11.97
C LEU A 465 5.87 -4.20 11.90
N ASN A 466 4.97 -3.64 11.10
CA ASN A 466 4.72 -2.21 10.98
C ASN A 466 3.20 -2.00 10.95
N ALA A 467 2.52 -2.61 11.92
CA ALA A 467 1.08 -2.72 12.03
C ALA A 467 0.65 -2.26 13.43
N PRO A 468 0.21 -1.00 13.61
CA PRO A 468 -0.15 -0.44 14.92
C PRO A 468 -1.15 -1.28 15.73
N MET A 469 -2.00 -2.03 15.02
CA MET A 469 -3.03 -2.89 15.61
C MET A 469 -2.51 -4.27 16.02
N GLY A 470 -1.28 -4.63 15.63
CA GLY A 470 -0.60 -5.86 16.01
C GLY A 470 -0.95 -7.09 15.17
N LEU A 471 -0.24 -8.18 15.50
CA LEU A 471 -0.35 -9.50 14.92
C LEU A 471 -0.60 -10.53 16.03
N SER A 472 -1.54 -11.44 15.84
CA SER A 472 -1.89 -12.49 16.79
C SER A 472 -1.62 -13.85 16.19
N LEU A 473 -0.61 -14.57 16.68
CA LEU A 473 -0.25 -15.88 16.15
C LEU A 473 -1.36 -16.92 16.40
N SER A 474 -1.52 -17.81 15.43
CA SER A 474 -2.43 -18.97 15.48
C SER A 474 -1.69 -20.31 15.31
N ALA A 475 -0.37 -20.26 15.13
CA ALA A 475 0.51 -21.41 15.00
C ALA A 475 1.95 -21.02 15.40
N PRO A 476 2.82 -21.99 15.75
CA PRO A 476 4.24 -21.72 15.95
C PRO A 476 4.91 -21.16 14.68
N VAL A 477 5.88 -20.26 14.87
CA VAL A 477 6.61 -19.60 13.78
C VAL A 477 8.11 -19.72 14.00
N THR A 478 8.87 -19.94 12.92
CA THR A 478 10.33 -19.84 12.96
C THR A 478 10.80 -18.76 11.98
N VAL A 479 11.56 -17.79 12.48
CA VAL A 479 12.16 -16.70 11.69
C VAL A 479 13.67 -16.95 11.63
N ASN A 480 14.22 -16.98 10.41
CA ASN A 480 15.60 -17.42 10.19
C ASN A 480 16.61 -16.28 10.01
N LYS A 481 16.17 -15.07 9.67
CA LYS A 481 17.03 -13.91 9.42
C LYS A 481 16.72 -12.71 10.32
N GLU A 482 15.47 -12.24 10.34
CA GLU A 482 15.16 -10.98 11.00
C GLU A 482 13.72 -10.93 11.53
N LEU A 483 13.55 -10.60 12.80
CA LEU A 483 12.30 -10.11 13.36
C LEU A 483 12.40 -8.58 13.46
N ASN A 484 11.76 -7.88 12.52
CA ASN A 484 11.77 -6.42 12.47
C ASN A 484 10.55 -5.86 13.21
N LEU A 485 10.77 -5.16 14.32
CA LEU A 485 9.72 -4.54 15.13
C LEU A 485 9.83 -3.02 14.99
N THR A 486 9.10 -2.47 14.01
CA THR A 486 9.00 -1.02 13.82
C THR A 486 7.79 -0.45 14.54
N GLU A 487 6.64 -1.11 14.42
CA GLU A 487 5.39 -0.71 15.06
C GLU A 487 4.43 -1.91 15.12
N GLY A 488 3.75 -2.09 16.25
CA GLY A 488 2.78 -3.16 16.48
C GLY A 488 3.20 -4.17 17.54
N LEU A 489 2.20 -4.82 18.13
CA LEU A 489 2.41 -5.90 19.11
C LEU A 489 2.31 -7.26 18.44
N LEU A 490 3.27 -8.15 18.72
CA LEU A 490 3.22 -9.55 18.29
C LEU A 490 2.74 -10.44 19.45
N TYR A 491 1.45 -10.76 19.46
CA TYR A 491 0.84 -11.66 20.45
C TYR A 491 1.14 -13.11 20.11
N LEU A 492 1.74 -13.83 21.05
CA LEU A 492 2.11 -15.23 20.85
C LEU A 492 0.97 -16.20 21.11
N ASN A 493 0.00 -15.83 21.96
CA ASN A 493 -1.03 -16.74 22.49
C ASN A 493 -0.37 -18.04 22.95
N ASP A 494 -0.94 -19.21 22.73
CA ASP A 494 -0.34 -20.48 23.18
C ASP A 494 0.77 -21.00 22.23
N HIS A 495 1.37 -20.13 21.42
CA HIS A 495 2.32 -20.51 20.38
C HIS A 495 3.74 -20.01 20.65
N ARG A 496 4.69 -20.68 20.00
CA ARG A 496 6.11 -20.35 20.09
C ARG A 496 6.57 -19.54 18.89
N LEU A 497 7.22 -18.41 19.14
CA LEU A 497 8.03 -17.70 18.14
C LEU A 497 9.49 -18.12 18.29
N THR A 498 10.07 -18.76 17.28
CA THR A 498 11.47 -19.21 17.27
C THR A 498 12.32 -18.33 16.39
N LEU A 499 13.41 -17.79 16.93
CA LEU A 499 14.47 -17.14 16.18
C LEU A 499 15.62 -18.13 15.97
N GLY A 500 15.96 -18.37 14.71
CA GLY A 500 17.08 -19.22 14.31
C GLY A 500 18.45 -18.69 14.81
N PRO A 501 19.54 -19.46 14.66
CA PRO A 501 20.87 -19.07 15.14
C PRO A 501 21.34 -17.70 14.64
N ALA A 502 21.12 -17.41 13.36
CA ALA A 502 21.49 -16.15 12.72
C ALA A 502 20.41 -15.05 12.80
N ALA A 503 19.23 -15.36 13.33
CA ALA A 503 18.12 -14.42 13.35
C ALA A 503 18.35 -13.28 14.35
N ALA A 504 18.20 -12.04 13.88
CA ALA A 504 18.34 -10.82 14.68
C ALA A 504 16.97 -10.18 14.95
N VAL A 505 16.92 -9.33 15.98
CA VAL A 505 15.82 -8.38 16.20
C VAL A 505 16.29 -7.00 15.77
N THR A 506 15.50 -6.32 14.97
CA THR A 506 15.78 -4.99 14.42
C THR A 506 14.57 -4.06 14.60
N GLY A 507 14.70 -2.80 14.19
CA GLY A 507 13.70 -1.76 14.40
C GLY A 507 13.97 -0.99 15.69
N THR A 508 12.92 -0.52 16.36
CA THR A 508 13.02 0.20 17.64
C THR A 508 12.04 -0.42 18.64
N PRO A 509 12.37 -1.59 19.23
CA PRO A 509 11.50 -2.21 20.21
C PRO A 509 11.16 -1.26 21.37
N ALA A 510 9.88 -1.14 21.68
CA ALA A 510 9.30 -0.20 22.64
C ALA A 510 7.87 -0.61 22.99
N ASP A 511 7.15 0.16 23.81
CA ASP A 511 5.73 -0.08 24.13
C ASP A 511 4.85 -0.14 22.88
N SER A 512 5.26 0.54 21.81
CA SER A 512 4.59 0.51 20.52
C SER A 512 4.99 -0.67 19.65
N ALA A 513 6.08 -1.38 19.95
CA ALA A 513 6.68 -2.40 19.09
C ALA A 513 7.38 -3.51 19.92
N MET A 514 6.65 -4.58 20.27
CA MET A 514 7.19 -5.64 21.13
C MET A 514 6.50 -6.99 20.93
N VAL A 515 7.13 -8.05 21.43
CA VAL A 515 6.55 -9.39 21.51
C VAL A 515 5.82 -9.56 22.83
N VAL A 516 4.57 -10.02 22.78
CA VAL A 516 3.72 -10.23 23.95
C VAL A 516 3.47 -11.74 24.11
N PRO A 517 4.14 -12.41 25.06
CA PRO A 517 3.90 -13.81 25.37
C PRO A 517 2.58 -13.99 26.15
N SER A 518 1.45 -13.70 25.50
CA SER A 518 0.10 -13.97 26.02
C SER A 518 -0.15 -15.48 26.17
N GLY A 519 -1.10 -15.90 27.01
CA GLY A 519 -1.41 -17.32 27.21
C GLY A 519 -0.21 -18.13 27.71
N THR A 520 0.09 -19.27 27.07
CA THR A 520 1.29 -20.08 27.35
C THR A 520 2.44 -19.85 26.37
N GLY A 521 2.41 -18.77 25.60
CA GLY A 521 3.38 -18.51 24.53
C GLY A 521 4.78 -18.22 25.02
N THR A 522 5.76 -18.60 24.20
CA THR A 522 7.18 -18.34 24.49
C THR A 522 7.90 -17.78 23.26
N MET A 523 8.82 -16.86 23.50
CA MET A 523 9.82 -16.49 22.51
C MET A 523 11.06 -17.36 22.72
N ARG A 524 11.51 -18.03 21.66
CA ARG A 524 12.68 -18.90 21.67
C ARG A 524 13.80 -18.27 20.83
N LYS A 525 15.02 -18.27 21.35
CA LYS A 525 16.24 -18.00 20.58
C LYS A 525 17.12 -19.25 20.54
N THR A 526 17.60 -19.59 19.34
CA THR A 526 18.61 -20.64 19.17
C THR A 526 20.01 -20.03 19.23
N PHE A 527 20.89 -20.60 20.06
CA PHE A 527 22.29 -20.20 20.20
C PHE A 527 23.19 -21.33 19.71
N ALA A 528 24.05 -21.03 18.73
CA ALA A 528 25.06 -21.98 18.23
C ALA A 528 26.37 -21.93 19.02
N SER A 529 26.60 -20.83 19.75
CA SER A 529 27.79 -20.56 20.54
C SER A 529 27.47 -19.52 21.61
N ALA A 530 28.41 -19.26 22.51
CA ALA A 530 28.30 -18.19 23.48
C ALA A 530 28.15 -16.83 22.77
N SER A 531 27.04 -16.14 23.04
CA SER A 531 26.73 -14.82 22.49
C SER A 531 25.71 -14.09 23.36
N SER A 532 25.39 -12.86 22.99
CA SER A 532 24.37 -12.05 23.67
C SER A 532 23.11 -11.94 22.83
N PHE A 533 21.96 -11.89 23.49
CA PHE A 533 20.68 -11.61 22.85
C PHE A 533 19.72 -10.92 23.81
N THR A 534 19.04 -9.89 23.33
CA THR A 534 17.97 -9.19 24.06
C THR A 534 16.63 -9.59 23.47
N PHE A 535 15.78 -10.18 24.31
CA PHE A 535 14.41 -10.54 23.98
C PHE A 535 13.52 -9.29 24.09
N PRO A 536 12.88 -8.83 23.00
CA PRO A 536 12.05 -7.64 22.97
C PRO A 536 10.63 -7.93 23.52
N LEU A 537 10.55 -8.36 24.78
CA LEU A 537 9.30 -8.77 25.40
C LEU A 537 8.60 -7.63 26.13
N GLY A 538 7.31 -7.79 26.32
CA GLY A 538 6.51 -6.98 27.22
C GLY A 538 5.13 -7.55 27.43
N ASP A 539 4.22 -6.73 27.94
CA ASP A 539 2.86 -7.16 28.22
C ASP A 539 1.84 -6.03 28.03
N THR A 540 0.55 -6.36 28.13
CA THR A 540 -0.56 -5.43 27.94
C THR A 540 -1.52 -5.36 29.14
N LEU A 541 -1.21 -5.99 30.28
CA LEU A 541 -2.17 -6.14 31.39
C LEU A 541 -2.54 -4.80 32.04
N ALA A 542 -1.58 -3.89 32.17
CA ALA A 542 -1.77 -2.55 32.72
C ALA A 542 -1.34 -1.46 31.71
N GLY A 543 -1.77 -1.63 30.46
CA GLY A 543 -1.23 -0.86 29.34
C GLY A 543 -0.03 -1.55 28.68
N ARG A 544 0.47 -0.96 27.59
CA ARG A 544 1.60 -1.52 26.84
C ARG A 544 2.89 -1.21 27.61
N ARG A 545 3.61 -2.24 28.04
CA ARG A 545 4.83 -2.12 28.84
C ARG A 545 5.93 -2.98 28.25
N TYR A 546 6.95 -2.35 27.69
CA TYR A 546 8.13 -2.98 27.14
C TYR A 546 9.15 -3.27 28.25
N THR A 547 9.37 -4.55 28.50
CA THR A 547 10.20 -5.04 29.61
C THR A 547 11.16 -6.11 29.09
N PRO A 548 12.20 -5.70 28.35
CA PRO A 548 13.10 -6.65 27.70
C PRO A 548 13.88 -7.47 28.72
N ALA A 549 14.33 -8.64 28.27
CA ALA A 549 15.24 -9.50 29.01
C ALA A 549 16.48 -9.78 28.16
N ALA A 550 17.68 -9.63 28.70
CA ALA A 550 18.91 -9.92 27.97
C ALA A 550 19.67 -11.09 28.61
N LEU A 551 20.20 -11.95 27.76
CA LEU A 551 21.10 -13.05 28.13
C LEU A 551 22.43 -12.87 27.42
N THR A 552 23.53 -12.94 28.17
CA THR A 552 24.89 -12.88 27.65
C THR A 552 25.66 -14.09 28.16
N PHE A 553 25.88 -15.07 27.29
CA PHE A 553 26.67 -16.26 27.64
C PHE A 553 28.15 -15.93 27.66
N THR A 554 28.82 -16.17 28.79
CA THR A 554 30.28 -16.05 28.94
C THR A 554 30.98 -17.38 28.69
N SER A 555 30.31 -18.50 28.92
CA SER A 555 30.78 -19.86 28.66
C SER A 555 29.61 -20.83 28.52
N GLY A 556 29.86 -22.02 27.97
CA GLY A 556 28.88 -23.11 27.90
C GLY A 556 29.13 -24.09 26.77
N THR A 557 28.48 -25.24 26.84
CA THR A 557 28.41 -26.23 25.75
C THR A 557 27.08 -26.09 25.05
N PHE A 558 27.12 -25.87 23.73
CA PHE A 558 25.95 -25.58 22.90
C PHE A 558 25.73 -26.72 21.89
N ALA A 559 24.59 -27.40 21.99
CA ALA A 559 24.12 -28.39 21.04
C ALA A 559 22.79 -27.90 20.45
N PRO A 560 22.89 -27.06 19.40
CA PRO A 560 22.18 -25.79 19.29
C PRO A 560 21.23 -25.49 20.46
N ALA A 561 21.70 -24.68 21.41
CA ALA A 561 20.92 -24.38 22.61
C ALA A 561 19.65 -23.61 22.25
N GLN A 562 18.49 -24.15 22.63
CA GLN A 562 17.20 -23.49 22.45
C GLN A 562 16.78 -22.90 23.78
N VAL A 563 16.74 -21.57 23.88
CA VAL A 563 16.32 -20.87 25.10
C VAL A 563 14.96 -20.24 24.87
N ASP A 564 13.96 -20.71 25.62
CA ASP A 564 12.61 -20.16 25.70
C ASP A 564 12.54 -19.13 26.82
N LEU A 565 11.91 -17.99 26.54
CA LEU A 565 11.66 -16.93 27.50
C LEU A 565 10.19 -16.49 27.40
N SER A 566 9.55 -16.35 28.55
CA SER A 566 8.24 -15.72 28.72
C SER A 566 8.26 -14.76 29.91
N VAL A 567 7.42 -13.73 29.87
CA VAL A 567 7.22 -12.77 30.95
C VAL A 567 5.76 -12.82 31.41
N THR A 568 5.56 -12.90 32.72
CA THR A 568 4.23 -12.92 33.33
C THR A 568 4.07 -11.68 34.22
N PRO A 569 3.10 -10.77 33.93
CA PRO A 569 2.88 -9.54 34.69
C PRO A 569 2.07 -9.79 35.96
N GLN A 570 2.51 -10.75 36.77
CA GLN A 570 1.94 -11.06 38.07
C GLN A 570 3.06 -11.40 39.06
N LYS A 571 2.79 -11.25 40.36
CA LYS A 571 3.69 -11.74 41.40
C LYS A 571 3.85 -13.26 41.27
N HIS A 572 5.08 -13.75 41.23
CA HIS A 572 5.32 -15.19 41.19
C HIS A 572 4.65 -15.88 42.40
N PRO A 573 3.91 -17.00 42.23
CA PRO A 573 3.20 -17.66 43.33
C PRO A 573 4.11 -18.10 44.49
N GLY A 574 5.36 -18.46 44.19
CA GLY A 574 6.37 -18.81 45.17
C GLY A 574 7.04 -17.61 45.87
N ASN A 575 6.77 -16.36 45.46
CA ASN A 575 7.35 -15.17 46.09
C ASN A 575 6.58 -14.80 47.37
N THR A 576 7.18 -15.09 48.52
CA THR A 576 6.60 -14.86 49.85
C THR A 576 6.94 -13.49 50.45
N SER A 577 7.62 -12.62 49.70
CA SER A 577 7.93 -11.25 50.12
C SER A 577 6.65 -10.47 50.40
N THR A 578 6.60 -9.70 51.49
CA THR A 578 5.39 -8.95 51.88
C THR A 578 5.60 -7.44 51.89
N GLY A 579 6.85 -6.96 51.98
CA GLY A 579 7.16 -5.53 51.88
C GLY A 579 7.42 -5.14 50.43
N SER A 580 8.60 -5.51 49.92
CA SER A 580 9.10 -5.13 48.60
C SER A 580 9.20 -6.34 47.66
N TYR A 581 8.56 -6.26 46.50
CA TYR A 581 8.60 -7.30 45.46
C TYR A 581 8.18 -6.75 44.09
N LEU A 582 8.51 -7.50 43.03
CA LEU A 582 7.95 -7.28 41.71
C LEU A 582 6.68 -8.10 41.51
N ALA A 583 5.63 -7.44 41.01
CA ALA A 583 4.44 -8.06 40.45
C ALA A 583 4.70 -8.55 39.00
N ARG A 584 5.88 -9.13 38.77
CA ARG A 584 6.33 -9.68 37.49
C ARG A 584 7.31 -10.82 37.72
N TYR A 585 7.28 -11.83 36.87
CA TYR A 585 8.35 -12.82 36.81
C TYR A 585 8.63 -13.27 35.38
N TRP A 586 9.83 -13.78 35.17
CA TRP A 586 10.28 -14.34 33.90
C TRP A 586 10.51 -15.83 34.07
N THR A 587 10.07 -16.61 33.09
CA THR A 587 10.37 -18.03 33.01
C THR A 587 11.38 -18.23 31.90
N VAL A 588 12.55 -18.75 32.23
CA VAL A 588 13.59 -19.11 31.27
C VAL A 588 13.76 -20.63 31.30
N ALA A 589 13.65 -21.26 30.14
CA ALA A 589 13.90 -22.69 29.98
C ALA A 589 14.88 -22.89 28.83
N ALA A 590 15.76 -23.89 28.93
CA ALA A 590 16.68 -24.21 27.86
C ALA A 590 16.81 -25.72 27.62
N THR A 591 17.03 -26.08 26.36
CA THR A 591 17.48 -27.41 25.94
C THR A 591 18.76 -27.28 25.11
N GLY A 592 19.57 -28.34 25.04
CA GLY A 592 20.83 -28.31 24.27
C GLY A 592 21.90 -27.39 24.87
N LEU A 593 21.80 -27.05 26.15
CA LEU A 593 22.73 -26.18 26.86
C LEU A 593 23.20 -26.86 28.15
N SER A 594 24.51 -26.86 28.40
CA SER A 594 25.09 -27.39 29.64
C SER A 594 26.38 -26.66 30.02
N ALA A 595 26.81 -26.81 31.28
CA ALA A 595 28.06 -26.23 31.81
C ALA A 595 28.25 -24.74 31.47
N PHE A 596 27.16 -23.98 31.48
CA PHE A 596 27.16 -22.59 31.03
C PHE A 596 27.29 -21.62 32.20
N SER A 597 27.76 -20.43 31.88
CA SER A 597 27.64 -19.23 32.70
C SER A 597 27.07 -18.13 31.83
N ALA A 598 26.02 -17.45 32.32
CA ALA A 598 25.37 -16.36 31.61
C ALA A 598 25.13 -15.19 32.55
N ALA A 599 25.44 -13.98 32.07
CA ALA A 599 24.86 -12.77 32.64
C ALA A 599 23.41 -12.65 32.16
N VAL A 600 22.50 -12.34 33.08
CA VAL A 600 21.08 -12.11 32.80
C VAL A 600 20.71 -10.70 33.24
N SER A 601 19.81 -10.07 32.51
CA SER A 601 19.16 -8.84 32.93
C SER A 601 17.68 -8.88 32.58
N PHE A 602 16.86 -8.32 33.45
CA PHE A 602 15.41 -8.26 33.33
C PHE A 602 14.94 -6.84 33.68
N ASP A 603 14.41 -6.15 32.68
CA ASP A 603 13.83 -4.82 32.85
C ASP A 603 12.40 -4.95 33.34
N TYR A 604 11.95 -4.03 34.17
CA TYR A 604 10.57 -3.98 34.66
C TYR A 604 10.04 -2.56 34.58
N ASP A 605 8.72 -2.44 34.60
CA ASP A 605 8.08 -1.14 34.69
C ASP A 605 7.93 -0.74 36.17
N THR A 606 8.01 0.55 36.48
CA THR A 606 7.85 1.03 37.86
C THR A 606 6.50 0.66 38.48
N SER A 607 5.47 0.48 37.65
CA SER A 607 4.15 0.00 38.09
C SER A 607 4.16 -1.44 38.61
N ASP A 608 5.20 -2.23 38.32
CA ASP A 608 5.34 -3.59 38.84
C ASP A 608 5.88 -3.62 40.27
N ILE A 609 6.38 -2.50 40.79
CA ILE A 609 7.01 -2.43 42.10
C ILE A 609 5.93 -2.34 43.18
N ALA A 610 5.91 -3.33 44.07
CA ALA A 610 5.31 -3.18 45.39
C ALA A 610 6.44 -2.88 46.38
N GLY A 611 6.27 -1.88 47.25
CA GLY A 611 7.23 -1.53 48.30
C GLY A 611 8.40 -0.66 47.81
N THR A 612 9.61 -0.95 48.27
CA THR A 612 10.81 -0.14 48.00
C THR A 612 11.68 -0.78 46.91
N GLU A 613 11.88 -0.09 45.80
CA GLU A 613 12.64 -0.61 44.65
C GLU A 613 14.09 -0.96 45.00
N SER A 614 14.78 -0.10 45.76
CA SER A 614 16.17 -0.32 46.17
C SER A 614 16.36 -1.53 47.09
N ALA A 615 15.27 -2.10 47.63
CA ALA A 615 15.27 -3.33 48.41
C ALA A 615 15.12 -4.60 47.55
N LEU A 616 14.86 -4.46 46.25
CA LEU A 616 14.70 -5.58 45.33
C LEU A 616 16.05 -6.18 44.96
N VAL A 617 16.15 -7.51 45.03
CA VAL A 617 17.26 -8.29 44.47
C VAL A 617 16.74 -9.31 43.47
N LEU A 618 17.61 -9.72 42.55
CA LEU A 618 17.29 -10.80 41.61
C LEU A 618 17.19 -12.15 42.33
N GLY A 619 15.99 -12.71 42.38
CA GLY A 619 15.73 -14.06 42.87
C GLY A 619 15.65 -15.05 41.72
N GLN A 620 16.28 -16.21 41.90
CA GLN A 620 16.15 -17.37 41.03
C GLN A 620 15.41 -18.50 41.77
N TRP A 621 14.35 -19.04 41.17
CA TRP A 621 13.56 -20.10 41.77
C TRP A 621 14.28 -21.46 41.69
N THR A 622 14.45 -22.12 42.83
CA THR A 622 15.12 -23.43 42.95
C THR A 622 14.17 -24.63 42.92
N GLY A 623 12.86 -24.40 42.73
CA GLY A 623 11.81 -25.42 42.88
C GLY A 623 11.19 -25.48 44.27
N SER A 624 11.87 -24.97 45.30
CA SER A 624 11.40 -24.98 46.70
C SER A 624 11.62 -23.67 47.46
N GLY A 625 12.35 -22.72 46.86
CA GLY A 625 12.69 -21.43 47.45
C GLY A 625 13.48 -20.58 46.47
N TRP A 626 13.82 -19.36 46.87
CA TRP A 626 14.58 -18.42 46.05
C TRP A 626 16.07 -18.44 46.42
N ALA A 627 16.93 -18.69 45.44
CA ALA A 627 18.35 -18.39 45.53
C ALA A 627 18.58 -16.94 45.08
N SER A 628 19.45 -16.20 45.78
CA SER A 628 19.85 -14.86 45.33
C SER A 628 20.90 -14.97 44.21
N ALA A 629 20.57 -14.52 43.00
CA ALA A 629 21.58 -14.16 42.01
C ALA A 629 22.04 -12.74 42.36
N GLN A 630 23.33 -12.55 42.63
CA GLN A 630 23.83 -11.35 43.30
C GLN A 630 23.73 -10.09 42.41
N GLY A 631 22.66 -9.33 42.56
CA GLY A 631 22.50 -7.98 42.02
C GLY A 631 21.27 -7.30 42.62
N ALA A 632 21.49 -6.16 43.31
CA ALA A 632 20.41 -5.25 43.67
C ALA A 632 19.80 -4.63 42.40
N ALA A 633 18.54 -4.21 42.49
CA ALA A 633 17.90 -3.44 41.45
C ALA A 633 18.71 -2.18 41.09
N ASP A 634 18.96 -2.00 39.80
CA ASP A 634 19.35 -0.70 39.25
C ASP A 634 18.08 0.15 39.12
N THR A 635 17.93 1.10 40.04
CA THR A 635 16.75 1.98 40.13
C THR A 635 16.72 3.09 39.08
N ASN A 636 17.84 3.34 38.39
CA ASN A 636 17.86 4.30 37.27
C ASN A 636 17.37 3.64 35.98
N LEU A 637 17.68 2.35 35.82
CA LEU A 637 17.32 1.56 34.64
C LEU A 637 16.08 0.69 34.85
N HIS A 638 15.54 0.63 36.07
CA HIS A 638 14.48 -0.30 36.47
C HIS A 638 14.80 -1.75 36.04
N ARG A 639 15.98 -2.23 36.46
CA ARG A 639 16.57 -3.49 35.98
C ARG A 639 17.11 -4.36 37.10
N LEU A 640 16.84 -5.66 37.02
CA LEU A 640 17.49 -6.70 37.84
C LEU A 640 18.54 -7.42 36.99
N SER A 641 19.73 -7.64 37.52
CA SER A 641 20.81 -8.34 36.80
C SER A 641 21.57 -9.31 37.69
N GLY A 642 22.20 -10.32 37.10
CA GLY A 642 23.04 -11.28 37.83
C GLY A 642 23.73 -12.29 36.92
N THR A 643 24.53 -13.18 37.49
CA THR A 643 25.15 -14.31 36.77
C THR A 643 24.52 -15.62 37.20
N VAL A 644 24.16 -16.46 36.24
CA VAL A 644 23.48 -17.75 36.45
C VAL A 644 24.18 -18.88 35.72
N THR A 645 24.08 -20.08 36.27
CA THR A 645 24.58 -21.33 35.67
C THR A 645 23.46 -22.35 35.41
N SER A 646 22.22 -21.97 35.69
CA SER A 646 21.00 -22.70 35.41
C SER A 646 19.87 -21.71 35.11
N PHE A 647 18.83 -22.18 34.42
CA PHE A 647 17.62 -21.41 34.14
C PHE A 647 16.42 -21.99 34.89
N SER A 648 15.46 -21.12 35.23
CA SER A 648 14.25 -21.39 36.00
C SER A 648 13.33 -20.16 35.90
N ASP A 649 12.49 -19.93 36.92
CA ASP A 649 11.81 -18.65 37.10
C ASP A 649 12.70 -17.63 37.81
N PHE A 650 12.52 -16.35 37.47
CA PHE A 650 13.23 -15.19 38.01
C PHE A 650 12.25 -14.08 38.40
N THR A 651 12.48 -13.39 39.51
CA THR A 651 11.66 -12.24 39.95
C THR A 651 12.46 -11.31 40.87
N GLY A 652 11.87 -10.18 41.25
CA GLY A 652 12.40 -9.28 42.28
C GLY A 652 11.70 -9.46 43.63
N GLY A 653 12.47 -9.48 44.71
CA GLY A 653 11.93 -9.56 46.07
C GLY A 653 12.94 -9.10 47.12
N GLU A 654 12.45 -8.90 48.34
CA GLU A 654 13.28 -8.67 49.52
C GLU A 654 14.15 -9.89 49.83
N LEU A 655 15.39 -9.64 50.25
CA LEU A 655 16.17 -10.63 51.00
C LEU A 655 15.55 -10.83 52.39
N LYS A 656 14.51 -11.65 52.53
CA LYS A 656 14.07 -12.10 53.86
C LYS A 656 15.02 -13.18 54.38
N GLY A 657 16.04 -12.72 55.13
CA GLY A 657 16.85 -13.56 56.02
C GLY A 657 17.97 -14.34 55.33
N VAL A 658 19.04 -13.66 54.89
CA VAL A 658 20.35 -14.29 54.77
C VAL A 658 21.16 -13.99 56.03
N THR A 659 20.91 -14.72 57.11
CA THR A 659 22.00 -15.08 58.04
C THR A 659 22.62 -16.37 57.54
N GLY A 660 23.27 -16.26 56.39
CA GLY A 660 24.04 -17.34 55.78
C GLY A 660 25.34 -16.72 55.32
N VAL A 661 26.35 -16.76 56.17
CA VAL A 661 27.75 -16.64 55.77
C VAL A 661 27.92 -17.44 54.47
N THR A 662 28.62 -16.88 53.50
CA THR A 662 29.08 -17.59 52.29
C THR A 662 29.92 -18.80 52.71
N THR A 663 29.27 -19.93 52.92
CA THR A 663 29.90 -21.24 52.89
C THR A 663 29.71 -21.82 51.50
N PRO A 664 30.76 -22.38 50.88
CA PRO A 664 30.65 -23.11 49.60
C PRO A 664 29.56 -24.19 49.72
N PRO A 665 28.96 -24.65 48.60
CA PRO A 665 27.83 -25.58 48.62
C PRO A 665 28.15 -26.73 49.58
N SER A 666 27.48 -26.73 50.73
CA SER A 666 27.72 -27.73 51.75
C SER A 666 27.21 -29.04 51.18
N VAL A 667 28.13 -29.95 50.87
CA VAL A 667 27.79 -31.34 50.62
C VAL A 667 26.89 -31.79 51.77
N PRO A 668 25.69 -32.34 51.49
CA PRO A 668 24.79 -32.79 52.55
C PRO A 668 25.53 -33.70 53.53
N THR A 669 25.29 -33.59 54.83
CA THR A 669 25.96 -34.48 55.80
C THR A 669 25.19 -35.76 56.07
N VAL A 670 23.93 -35.82 55.61
CA VAL A 670 23.01 -36.97 55.77
C VAL A 670 22.25 -37.25 54.47
N PHE A 671 21.81 -38.50 54.31
CA PHE A 671 20.86 -38.85 53.26
C PHE A 671 19.46 -38.30 53.58
N ALA A 672 18.72 -37.84 52.57
CA ALA A 672 17.32 -37.44 52.74
C ALA A 672 16.51 -37.64 51.46
N LEU A 673 15.26 -38.12 51.58
CA LEU A 673 14.24 -38.04 50.52
C LEU A 673 13.20 -36.99 50.91
N ARG A 674 13.03 -35.96 50.08
CA ARG A 674 12.11 -34.85 50.37
C ARG A 674 10.72 -35.15 49.83
N GLN A 675 9.72 -34.49 50.41
CA GLN A 675 8.36 -34.50 49.89
C GLN A 675 8.34 -33.89 48.48
N ASN A 676 7.64 -34.53 47.54
CA ASN A 676 7.49 -34.01 46.19
C ASN A 676 6.67 -32.71 46.21
N TYR A 677 7.00 -31.75 45.35
CA TYR A 677 6.24 -30.50 45.23
C TYR A 677 5.96 -30.17 43.75
N PRO A 678 4.71 -29.77 43.41
CA PRO A 678 3.52 -29.75 44.28
C PRO A 678 3.05 -31.16 44.70
N ASN A 679 2.28 -31.28 45.80
CA ASN A 679 1.57 -32.51 46.20
C ASN A 679 0.23 -32.14 46.89
N PRO A 680 -0.96 -32.37 46.29
CA PRO A 680 -1.18 -33.06 45.02
C PRO A 680 -0.57 -32.36 43.81
N PHE A 681 -0.25 -33.10 42.74
CA PHE A 681 0.37 -32.57 41.52
C PHE A 681 -0.50 -32.75 40.27
N ASN A 682 -0.42 -31.80 39.33
CA ASN A 682 -1.04 -31.86 38.01
C ASN A 682 -0.28 -31.00 36.97
N PRO A 683 0.20 -31.55 35.83
CA PRO A 683 0.54 -32.94 35.59
C PRO A 683 1.95 -33.31 36.09
N SER A 684 2.74 -32.36 36.59
CA SER A 684 4.14 -32.55 36.96
C SER A 684 4.46 -32.19 38.42
N THR A 685 5.49 -32.84 38.97
CA THR A 685 6.06 -32.59 40.30
C THR A 685 7.57 -32.78 40.27
N VAL A 686 8.28 -32.16 41.22
CA VAL A 686 9.71 -32.40 41.44
C VAL A 686 9.91 -33.25 42.70
N ILE A 687 10.77 -34.27 42.62
CA ILE A 687 11.24 -35.07 43.76
C ILE A 687 12.71 -34.72 44.02
N ALA A 688 13.01 -34.25 45.23
CA ALA A 688 14.37 -33.88 45.64
C ALA A 688 14.95 -34.86 46.67
N TYR A 689 16.25 -35.11 46.61
CA TYR A 689 16.97 -35.96 47.56
C TYR A 689 18.42 -35.51 47.75
N ASP A 690 18.99 -35.83 48.92
CA ASP A 690 20.32 -35.42 49.37
C ASP A 690 21.22 -36.66 49.52
N LEU A 691 22.45 -36.59 48.99
CA LEU A 691 23.48 -37.65 49.09
C LEU A 691 24.73 -37.09 49.79
N PRO A 692 25.16 -37.65 50.95
CA PRO A 692 26.32 -37.15 51.68
C PRO A 692 27.67 -37.67 51.18
N ALA A 693 27.65 -38.68 50.32
CA ALA A 693 28.82 -39.26 49.66
C ALA A 693 28.41 -39.74 48.27
N ALA A 694 29.39 -40.00 47.40
CA ALA A 694 29.12 -40.69 46.13
C ALA A 694 28.39 -42.01 46.41
N SER A 695 27.24 -42.20 45.78
CA SER A 695 26.29 -43.28 46.09
C SER A 695 25.69 -43.88 44.82
N THR A 696 25.46 -45.19 44.82
CA THR A 696 24.56 -45.84 43.86
C THR A 696 23.12 -45.57 44.27
N VAL A 697 22.33 -44.92 43.42
CA VAL A 697 20.95 -44.46 43.69
C VAL A 697 19.96 -45.14 42.77
N SER A 698 18.88 -45.66 43.35
CA SER A 698 17.67 -46.10 42.65
C SER A 698 16.47 -45.33 43.21
N LEU A 699 15.84 -44.51 42.36
CA LEU A 699 14.61 -43.77 42.68
C LEU A 699 13.51 -44.20 41.70
N ALA A 700 12.45 -44.80 42.23
CA ALA A 700 11.34 -45.31 41.46
C ALA A 700 9.99 -44.96 42.09
N VAL A 701 8.95 -44.97 41.27
CA VAL A 701 7.56 -44.67 41.59
C VAL A 701 6.73 -45.94 41.48
N TYR A 702 5.85 -46.17 42.43
CA TYR A 702 4.98 -47.32 42.57
C TYR A 702 3.52 -46.90 42.71
N ASP A 703 2.60 -47.65 42.12
CA ASP A 703 1.17 -47.50 42.36
C ASP A 703 0.74 -48.15 43.70
N ILE A 704 -0.56 -48.08 44.03
CA ILE A 704 -1.11 -48.65 45.26
C ILE A 704 -1.00 -50.17 45.36
N LEU A 705 -0.79 -50.87 44.23
CA LEU A 705 -0.59 -52.32 44.19
C LEU A 705 0.90 -52.69 44.34
N GLY A 706 1.78 -51.69 44.49
CA GLY A 706 3.22 -51.90 44.56
C GLY A 706 3.87 -52.16 43.21
N LYS A 707 3.16 -51.95 42.09
CA LYS A 707 3.74 -52.06 40.75
C LYS A 707 4.58 -50.83 40.47
N GLU A 708 5.81 -51.04 40.01
CA GLU A 708 6.68 -49.97 39.54
C GLU A 708 6.11 -49.35 38.26
N VAL A 709 5.82 -48.06 38.29
CA VAL A 709 5.23 -47.31 37.17
C VAL A 709 6.20 -46.31 36.54
N ALA A 710 7.28 -45.95 37.25
CA ALA A 710 8.36 -45.15 36.67
C ALA A 710 9.69 -45.37 37.42
N VAL A 711 10.79 -45.51 36.68
CA VAL A 711 12.15 -45.37 37.23
C VAL A 711 12.65 -43.99 36.87
N LEU A 712 12.98 -43.20 37.88
CA LEU A 712 13.41 -41.81 37.73
C LEU A 712 14.93 -41.70 37.73
N VAL A 713 15.61 -42.53 38.53
CA VAL A 713 17.07 -42.62 38.62
C VAL A 713 17.47 -44.06 38.88
N ASN A 714 18.51 -44.54 38.18
CA ASN A 714 19.14 -45.83 38.45
C ASN A 714 20.62 -45.76 38.03
N GLY A 715 21.52 -45.43 38.96
CA GLY A 715 22.95 -45.30 38.67
C GLY A 715 23.76 -44.63 39.78
N GLU A 716 25.05 -44.44 39.55
CA GLU A 716 25.95 -43.76 40.50
C GLU A 716 25.83 -42.24 40.38
N GLN A 717 25.78 -41.56 41.53
CA GLN A 717 25.76 -40.10 41.62
C GLN A 717 26.76 -39.61 42.67
N PRO A 718 27.50 -38.52 42.41
CA PRO A 718 28.37 -37.87 43.39
C PRO A 718 27.64 -37.44 44.67
N ALA A 719 28.41 -37.01 45.68
CA ALA A 719 27.82 -36.35 46.84
C ALA A 719 27.20 -35.01 46.40
N GLY A 720 25.97 -34.72 46.83
CA GLY A 720 25.25 -33.54 46.39
C GLY A 720 23.74 -33.59 46.63
N ARG A 721 23.07 -32.49 46.27
CA ARG A 721 21.61 -32.38 46.28
C ARG A 721 21.09 -32.52 44.86
N TYR A 722 20.08 -33.36 44.68
CA TYR A 722 19.51 -33.71 43.39
C TYR A 722 18.02 -33.39 43.35
N SER A 723 17.50 -33.11 42.15
CA SER A 723 16.08 -32.91 41.89
C SER A 723 15.72 -33.53 40.55
N VAL A 724 14.63 -34.30 40.53
CA VAL A 724 14.17 -35.01 39.34
C VAL A 724 12.72 -34.69 39.10
N SER A 725 12.40 -34.24 37.88
CA SER A 725 11.02 -33.96 37.46
C SER A 725 10.31 -35.24 37.06
N LEU A 726 9.11 -35.43 37.63
CA LEU A 726 8.14 -36.46 37.25
C LEU A 726 6.98 -35.79 36.50
N SER A 727 6.58 -36.35 35.36
CA SER A 727 5.40 -35.93 34.60
C SER A 727 4.46 -37.11 34.39
N SER A 728 3.22 -36.98 34.85
CA SER A 728 2.20 -38.01 34.70
C SER A 728 1.86 -38.31 33.24
N ALA A 729 1.99 -37.33 32.35
CA ALA A 729 1.79 -37.50 30.91
C ALA A 729 2.88 -38.39 30.28
N ARG A 730 4.13 -38.27 30.75
CA ARG A 730 5.25 -39.07 30.24
C ARG A 730 5.13 -40.56 30.57
N TYR A 731 4.62 -40.88 31.76
CA TYR A 731 4.56 -42.25 32.29
C TYR A 731 3.14 -42.84 32.28
N GLY A 732 2.17 -42.19 31.61
CA GLY A 732 0.81 -42.72 31.47
C GLY A 732 0.07 -42.92 32.80
N MET A 733 0.36 -42.11 33.82
CA MET A 733 -0.20 -42.27 35.17
C MET A 733 -1.64 -41.73 35.24
N ALA A 734 -2.53 -42.38 35.99
CA ALA A 734 -3.92 -41.95 36.21
C ALA A 734 -4.07 -41.15 37.52
N SER A 735 -5.14 -40.39 37.71
CA SER A 735 -5.42 -39.73 39.00
C SER A 735 -5.45 -40.77 40.13
N GLY A 736 -4.76 -40.51 41.23
CA GLY A 736 -4.66 -41.47 42.33
C GLY A 736 -3.47 -41.25 43.26
N LEU A 737 -3.37 -42.14 44.25
CA LEU A 737 -2.27 -42.19 45.21
C LEU A 737 -1.11 -43.02 44.64
N TYR A 738 0.11 -42.51 44.79
CA TYR A 738 1.34 -43.19 44.41
C TYR A 738 2.36 -43.10 45.54
N PHE A 739 3.36 -43.97 45.50
CA PHE A 739 4.50 -43.93 46.39
C PHE A 739 5.78 -43.80 45.56
N TYR A 740 6.76 -43.07 46.08
CA TYR A 740 8.09 -43.07 45.49
C TYR A 740 9.11 -43.46 46.54
N ARG A 741 10.06 -44.29 46.13
CA ARG A 741 11.05 -44.90 47.01
C ARG A 741 12.43 -44.62 46.47
N ILE A 742 13.31 -44.15 47.34
CA ILE A 742 14.74 -44.09 47.08
C ILE A 742 15.45 -45.23 47.82
N ALA A 743 16.43 -45.84 47.15
CA ALA A 743 17.46 -46.66 47.76
C ALA A 743 18.82 -46.10 47.33
N ALA A 744 19.63 -45.68 48.29
CA ALA A 744 20.97 -45.14 48.05
C ALA A 744 22.02 -45.87 48.91
N ALA A 745 23.17 -46.20 48.33
CA ALA A 745 24.29 -46.80 49.05
C ALA A 745 25.60 -46.14 48.67
N GLY A 746 26.32 -45.59 49.65
CA GLY A 746 27.55 -44.82 49.43
C GLY A 746 28.20 -44.41 50.76
N GLY A 747 29.52 -44.19 50.75
CA GLY A 747 30.28 -43.82 51.96
C GLY A 747 30.15 -44.82 53.13
N GLY A 748 30.00 -46.11 52.85
CA GLY A 748 29.84 -47.18 53.85
C GLY A 748 28.45 -47.26 54.51
N ARG A 749 27.46 -46.47 54.04
CA ARG A 749 26.10 -46.41 54.60
C ARG A 749 25.05 -46.80 53.54
N ARG A 750 23.90 -47.30 54.00
CA ARG A 750 22.72 -47.59 53.16
C ARG A 750 21.53 -46.76 53.63
N PHE A 751 20.75 -46.23 52.70
CA PHE A 751 19.58 -45.41 52.95
C PHE A 751 18.40 -45.86 52.09
N VAL A 752 17.25 -46.06 52.71
CA VAL A 752 15.99 -46.35 52.03
C VAL A 752 14.90 -45.50 52.67
N GLN A 753 14.16 -44.75 51.86
CA GLN A 753 13.01 -43.98 52.30
C GLN A 753 11.89 -44.04 51.25
N VAL A 754 10.65 -44.03 51.72
CA VAL A 754 9.43 -44.01 50.90
C VAL A 754 8.57 -42.83 51.32
N ASN A 755 8.08 -42.06 50.35
CA ASN A 755 7.10 -41.00 50.56
C ASN A 755 5.90 -41.21 49.63
N LYS A 756 4.75 -40.67 50.01
CA LYS A 756 3.50 -40.73 49.23
C LYS A 756 3.30 -39.46 48.42
N MET A 757 2.63 -39.58 47.28
CA MET A 757 2.22 -38.45 46.42
C MET A 757 0.84 -38.69 45.82
N MET A 758 0.12 -37.62 45.52
CA MET A 758 -1.23 -37.64 44.98
C MET A 758 -1.26 -36.95 43.62
N LEU A 759 -1.70 -37.65 42.58
CA LEU A 759 -1.93 -37.10 41.25
C LEU A 759 -3.41 -36.77 41.10
N VAL A 760 -3.72 -35.54 40.68
CA VAL A 760 -5.08 -35.09 40.36
C VAL A 760 -5.06 -34.62 38.91
N LYS A 761 -5.64 -35.36 37.96
CA LYS A 761 -5.83 -34.90 36.59
C LYS A 761 -7.10 -34.08 36.44
#